data_AF-A0AAU2EKL4-F1
#
_entry.id   AF-A0AAU2EKL4-F1
#
_cell.length_a   1.000
_cell.length_b   1.000
_cell.length_c   1.000
_cell.angle_alpha   90.00
_cell.angle_beta   90.00
_cell.angle_gamma   90.00
#
_symmetry.space_group_name_H-M   'P 1'
#
loop_
_entity.id
_entity.type
_entity.pdbx_description
1 polymer ?
#
loop_
_entity_poly.entity_id
_entity_poly.type
_entity_poly.pdbx_seq_one_letter_code
_entity_poly.pdbx_strand_id
1 'polypeptide(L)'
;MRARDAAGNQSDPSSSVTRPGDPGTPGTNLAAGKPIEASGQAWTFAPANANDNNVTTYWEGAAGALPSTLTVRLGANADLQRVVVKLNPDPAWGARTQNIQVLGREDGATGFTSLKAAADYRFDPASGANTVTIPVTSRVADLRLSIAANTGAPAGQVAELQVIGTPAPNPDLTVTDVSWTPATPNEVTALTLRATVKNIGTLPAPADTIDFLLGGALADSTALPALAVGESVTVSKNIGTRPQGSYLPSARVDADNSVRERNEDNNLLAASSPITVTQAPGPDLEVLDVTPNPASPAAGAPTSFTVQLRNRGIDPAPAGVTRLTVGTATLNTATPAVAAGQTVSLPVTGSWTAVSGGATITVTADATGTATETNETNNVLARPIVVGRGAAAPYTSYEAEDGQYQGELLQADATRTFGHTNFASESSGRRSVRLTSTGQYVEITSTVPTNSIVVRNSIPDTAGGGGADATLSLYVNGTFVQKLNLSSKHSWLYGTTDQPEGLTNTPQADARRLFDEAHALLPQSYPVGTKFRLQRDAGDTAAFYAVDLVDLEQVAPPTAKPAECSSITDFGAVPDDGLDDTTAIQAAVTADQNGSIACVWIPAGQWRQEKKILTDDPLNRGTYNQVGIRDVTIRGAGMWHSQLYTLTEPHLATGSINHPHEGNFGFDIDDNTQISDLAIFGSGRIRGGPDGSEGGVGLNGRFGKNTKISNVWIEHANVGVWVGRDYDNIPDLWGPADGLQFTGMRVRDTYADGINLSNGTRNSKVFNSTFRTTGDDALAVWANKYVKNTSVDIGHDNSFTNNTIQLPWRATGIAVYGGYGNKIENNLVYDTANYPGIMLATDHDPLPFSGQTLIANNAIYRSGGAFWNEDQEFGALTLFAANLDIPGVVIRDTEIHDSTYDGIQFKTGGGTVPDVRISNVSIDKSNNGAGVLAMSGARGSATLSNVTVTNSATGDVVRQPGTSFTITTQ
;
A
#
# COMPACT_ATOMS: atom_id res chain seq x y z
N MET A 1 -12.29 -23.86 -22.60
CA MET A 1 -12.52 -23.17 -21.31
C MET A 1 -12.15 -24.10 -20.17
N ARG A 2 -11.60 -23.57 -19.07
CA ARG A 2 -11.37 -24.32 -17.82
C ARG A 2 -12.38 -23.88 -16.78
N ALA A 3 -13.05 -24.82 -16.13
CA ALA A 3 -13.89 -24.50 -14.99
C ALA A 3 -13.01 -24.44 -13.73
N ARG A 4 -13.31 -23.50 -12.83
CA ARG A 4 -12.75 -23.49 -11.47
C ARG A 4 -13.81 -23.97 -10.49
N ASP A 5 -13.40 -24.82 -9.55
CA ASP A 5 -14.23 -25.15 -8.40
C ASP A 5 -14.05 -24.12 -7.27
N ALA A 6 -14.85 -24.27 -6.20
CA ALA A 6 -14.85 -23.39 -5.03
C ALA A 6 -13.55 -23.46 -4.20
N ALA A 7 -12.65 -24.42 -4.49
CA ALA A 7 -11.33 -24.53 -3.87
C ALA A 7 -10.22 -23.95 -4.76
N GLY A 8 -10.56 -23.36 -5.91
CA GLY A 8 -9.62 -22.70 -6.81
C GLY A 8 -8.94 -23.64 -7.82
N ASN A 9 -9.24 -24.94 -7.79
CA ASN A 9 -8.67 -25.92 -8.70
C ASN A 9 -9.27 -25.76 -10.09
N GLN A 10 -8.41 -25.77 -11.12
CA GLN A 10 -8.86 -25.72 -12.51
C GLN A 10 -9.05 -27.14 -13.06
N SER A 11 -10.15 -27.35 -13.79
CA SER A 11 -10.31 -28.56 -14.59
C SER A 11 -9.24 -28.67 -15.67
N ASP A 12 -9.00 -29.89 -16.14
CA ASP A 12 -8.27 -30.12 -17.39
C ASP A 12 -8.85 -29.26 -18.53
N PRO A 13 -8.04 -28.90 -19.55
CA PRO A 13 -8.54 -28.23 -20.73
C PRO A 13 -9.72 -29.00 -21.31
N SER A 14 -10.87 -28.34 -21.48
CA SER A 14 -11.94 -28.90 -22.30
C SER A 14 -11.36 -29.29 -23.66
N SER A 15 -11.57 -30.54 -24.09
CA SER A 15 -11.16 -31.01 -25.41
C SER A 15 -11.52 -29.98 -26.49
N SER A 16 -10.55 -29.61 -27.33
CA SER A 16 -10.79 -28.70 -28.44
C SER A 16 -11.83 -29.32 -29.38
N VAL A 17 -12.95 -28.62 -29.58
CA VAL A 17 -13.95 -29.03 -30.55
C VAL A 17 -13.55 -28.44 -31.90
N THR A 18 -12.81 -29.20 -32.70
CA THR A 18 -12.71 -28.93 -34.14
C THR A 18 -14.08 -29.25 -34.75
N ARG A 19 -14.92 -28.23 -34.98
CA ARG A 19 -16.10 -28.43 -35.82
C ARG A 19 -15.63 -28.56 -37.27
N PRO A 20 -15.95 -29.65 -37.98
CA PRO A 20 -15.84 -29.66 -39.42
C PRO A 20 -16.63 -28.47 -39.96
N GLY A 21 -16.00 -27.65 -40.82
CA GLY A 21 -16.78 -26.83 -41.73
C GLY A 21 -17.75 -27.74 -42.49
N ASP A 22 -18.91 -27.20 -42.86
CA ASP A 22 -20.01 -27.87 -43.57
C ASP A 22 -19.63 -29.17 -44.33
N PRO A 23 -20.42 -30.29 -44.25
CA PRO A 23 -20.02 -31.67 -44.62
C PRO A 23 -19.63 -31.98 -46.09
N GLY A 24 -19.13 -31.02 -46.88
CA GLY A 24 -18.90 -31.18 -48.31
C GLY A 24 -17.60 -30.60 -48.87
N THR A 25 -16.67 -30.02 -48.11
CA THR A 25 -15.41 -29.52 -48.69
C THR A 25 -14.19 -29.62 -47.74
N PRO A 26 -13.03 -30.12 -48.21
CA PRO A 26 -11.84 -30.39 -47.37
C PRO A 26 -11.14 -29.12 -46.89
N GLY A 27 -10.92 -28.92 -45.58
CA GLY A 27 -10.14 -27.80 -45.00
C GLY A 27 -10.60 -27.42 -43.58
N THR A 28 -9.74 -26.85 -42.73
CA THR A 28 -10.06 -26.45 -41.33
C THR A 28 -10.07 -24.94 -41.16
N ASN A 29 -10.84 -24.41 -40.19
CA ASN A 29 -10.76 -22.99 -39.82
C ASN A 29 -9.46 -22.74 -39.02
N LEU A 30 -8.54 -22.00 -39.63
CA LEU A 30 -7.22 -21.66 -39.07
C LEU A 30 -7.23 -20.34 -38.28
N ALA A 31 -8.32 -19.58 -38.31
CA ALA A 31 -8.41 -18.27 -37.65
C ALA A 31 -8.88 -18.34 -36.20
N ALA A 32 -9.58 -19.41 -35.81
CA ALA A 32 -10.22 -19.54 -34.49
C ALA A 32 -9.21 -19.39 -33.35
N GLY A 33 -9.45 -18.43 -32.44
CA GLY A 33 -8.62 -18.17 -31.26
C GLY A 33 -7.21 -17.63 -31.55
N LYS A 34 -6.86 -17.35 -32.81
CA LYS A 34 -5.54 -16.81 -33.18
C LYS A 34 -5.45 -15.30 -32.92
N PRO A 35 -4.24 -14.72 -32.78
CA PRO A 35 -4.08 -13.29 -32.64
C PRO A 35 -4.74 -12.52 -33.80
N ILE A 36 -5.52 -11.50 -33.45
CA ILE A 36 -6.28 -10.70 -34.41
C ILE A 36 -6.15 -9.20 -34.08
N GLU A 37 -5.85 -8.39 -35.09
CA GLU A 37 -5.56 -6.97 -34.97
C GLU A 37 -6.48 -6.17 -35.89
N ALA A 38 -6.95 -5.00 -35.45
CA ALA A 38 -7.77 -4.12 -36.27
C ALA A 38 -7.21 -2.70 -36.36
N SER A 39 -7.66 -1.92 -37.35
CA SER A 39 -7.34 -0.48 -37.45
C SER A 39 -8.00 0.39 -36.37
N GLY A 40 -8.82 -0.20 -35.52
CA GLY A 40 -9.54 0.45 -34.43
C GLY A 40 -10.74 -0.39 -33.98
N GLN A 41 -11.43 0.07 -32.94
CA GLN A 41 -12.67 -0.54 -32.48
C GLN A 41 -13.64 0.53 -31.98
N ALA A 42 -14.94 0.23 -32.06
CA ALA A 42 -15.98 0.99 -31.37
C ALA A 42 -16.27 0.37 -29.99
N TRP A 43 -16.26 1.18 -28.93
CA TRP A 43 -16.62 0.77 -27.58
C TRP A 43 -15.88 -0.52 -27.11
N THR A 44 -16.63 -1.54 -26.72
CA THR A 44 -16.15 -2.85 -26.25
C THR A 44 -16.17 -3.93 -27.34
N PHE A 45 -16.49 -3.59 -28.60
CA PHE A 45 -16.58 -4.53 -29.74
C PHE A 45 -15.18 -4.88 -30.28
N ALA A 46 -14.40 -5.59 -29.47
CA ALA A 46 -12.99 -5.85 -29.70
C ALA A 46 -12.72 -6.83 -30.85
N PRO A 47 -11.55 -6.75 -31.52
CA PRO A 47 -11.16 -7.64 -32.62
C PRO A 47 -11.25 -9.13 -32.31
N ALA A 48 -10.93 -9.53 -31.06
CA ALA A 48 -10.97 -10.93 -30.61
C ALA A 48 -12.37 -11.56 -30.69
N ASN A 49 -13.44 -10.74 -30.66
CA ASN A 49 -14.80 -11.21 -30.85
C ASN A 49 -15.04 -11.74 -32.26
N ALA A 50 -14.17 -11.41 -33.24
CA ALA A 50 -14.36 -11.82 -34.63
C ALA A 50 -13.78 -13.20 -34.93
N ASN A 51 -13.18 -13.91 -33.97
CA ASN A 51 -12.65 -15.26 -34.17
C ASN A 51 -12.76 -16.14 -32.90
N ASP A 52 -13.73 -15.83 -32.04
CA ASP A 52 -14.03 -16.57 -30.81
C ASP A 52 -14.99 -17.77 -31.03
N ASN A 53 -15.39 -18.03 -32.30
CA ASN A 53 -16.42 -18.97 -32.71
C ASN A 53 -17.84 -18.64 -32.20
N ASN A 54 -18.11 -17.40 -31.80
CA ASN A 54 -19.40 -16.97 -31.31
C ASN A 54 -20.00 -15.85 -32.18
N VAL A 55 -21.01 -16.18 -32.98
CA VAL A 55 -21.68 -15.20 -33.85
C VAL A 55 -22.57 -14.20 -33.09
N THR A 56 -22.73 -14.32 -31.76
CA THR A 56 -23.49 -13.34 -30.97
C THR A 56 -22.62 -12.17 -30.48
N THR A 57 -21.30 -12.36 -30.41
CA THR A 57 -20.30 -11.31 -30.20
C THR A 57 -19.82 -10.80 -31.57
N TYR A 58 -19.21 -9.61 -31.60
CA TYR A 58 -18.68 -9.07 -32.85
C TYR A 58 -17.60 -8.02 -32.62
N TRP A 59 -16.76 -7.83 -33.64
CA TRP A 59 -15.92 -6.67 -33.80
C TRP A 59 -16.61 -5.61 -34.66
N GLU A 60 -16.44 -4.35 -34.27
CA GLU A 60 -16.83 -3.18 -35.05
C GLU A 60 -15.67 -2.19 -35.10
N GLY A 61 -15.30 -1.74 -36.30
CA GLY A 61 -14.26 -0.73 -36.48
C GLY A 61 -14.64 0.64 -35.90
N ALA A 62 -13.66 1.54 -35.76
CA ALA A 62 -13.92 2.90 -35.31
C ALA A 62 -14.83 3.66 -36.28
N ALA A 63 -15.89 4.28 -35.76
CA ALA A 63 -16.90 4.98 -36.56
C ALA A 63 -16.28 6.10 -37.42
N GLY A 64 -16.63 6.14 -38.70
CA GLY A 64 -16.14 7.17 -39.64
C GLY A 64 -14.72 6.96 -40.16
N ALA A 65 -14.02 5.90 -39.74
CA ALA A 65 -12.66 5.55 -40.17
C ALA A 65 -12.67 4.35 -41.13
N LEU A 66 -13.08 4.59 -42.39
CA LEU A 66 -13.02 3.61 -43.48
C LEU A 66 -11.77 3.84 -44.37
N PRO A 67 -11.11 2.79 -44.88
CA PRO A 67 -11.47 1.38 -44.70
C PRO A 67 -11.13 0.85 -43.29
N SER A 68 -12.01 0.03 -42.72
CA SER A 68 -11.72 -0.71 -41.49
C SER A 68 -10.92 -1.97 -41.85
N THR A 69 -9.78 -2.19 -41.19
CA THR A 69 -8.96 -3.39 -41.42
C THR A 69 -9.04 -4.35 -40.24
N LEU A 70 -9.05 -5.64 -40.53
CA LEU A 70 -9.05 -6.73 -39.55
C LEU A 70 -8.10 -7.83 -40.02
N THR A 71 -7.03 -8.10 -39.29
CA THR A 71 -5.92 -8.98 -39.65
C THR A 71 -5.82 -10.13 -38.67
N VAL A 72 -5.96 -11.36 -39.14
CA VAL A 72 -5.68 -12.57 -38.34
C VAL A 72 -4.31 -13.12 -38.68
N ARG A 73 -3.52 -13.45 -37.65
CA ARG A 73 -2.20 -14.07 -37.77
C ARG A 73 -2.31 -15.58 -37.61
N LEU A 74 -2.07 -16.33 -38.68
CA LEU A 74 -2.24 -17.80 -38.69
C LEU A 74 -1.08 -18.54 -38.01
N GLY A 75 0.04 -17.84 -37.75
CA GLY A 75 1.24 -18.37 -37.11
C GLY A 75 2.32 -18.73 -38.13
N ALA A 76 1.97 -19.53 -39.14
CA ALA A 76 2.85 -19.89 -40.24
C ALA A 76 2.08 -19.86 -41.58
N ASN A 77 2.79 -19.99 -42.69
CA ASN A 77 2.17 -20.10 -44.00
C ASN A 77 1.13 -21.23 -44.04
N ALA A 78 -0.05 -20.93 -44.57
CA ALA A 78 -1.12 -21.89 -44.81
C ALA A 78 -1.62 -21.79 -46.24
N ASP A 79 -1.95 -22.92 -46.84
CA ASP A 79 -2.59 -23.00 -48.15
C ASP A 79 -4.09 -22.72 -47.99
N LEU A 80 -4.51 -21.51 -48.35
CA LEU A 80 -5.90 -21.08 -48.20
C LEU A 80 -6.78 -21.54 -49.35
N GLN A 81 -8.06 -21.74 -49.03
CA GLN A 81 -9.10 -22.12 -49.99
C GLN A 81 -10.26 -21.12 -50.05
N ARG A 82 -10.66 -20.58 -48.89
CA ARG A 82 -11.72 -19.58 -48.78
C ARG A 82 -11.66 -18.85 -47.45
N VAL A 83 -12.23 -17.66 -47.43
CA VAL A 83 -12.56 -16.91 -46.21
C VAL A 83 -14.07 -16.94 -46.02
N VAL A 84 -14.54 -17.17 -44.82
CA VAL A 84 -15.95 -17.05 -44.46
C VAL A 84 -16.09 -15.88 -43.50
N VAL A 85 -16.88 -14.88 -43.87
CA VAL A 85 -17.19 -13.73 -43.02
C VAL A 85 -18.64 -13.86 -42.60
N LYS A 86 -18.92 -13.75 -41.30
CA LYS A 86 -20.26 -13.80 -40.74
C LYS A 86 -20.55 -12.54 -39.97
N LEU A 87 -21.82 -12.15 -39.97
CA LEU A 87 -22.39 -11.17 -39.06
C LEU A 87 -23.37 -11.85 -38.12
N ASN A 88 -23.78 -11.15 -37.06
CA ASN A 88 -24.71 -11.70 -36.09
C ASN A 88 -26.04 -12.06 -36.80
N PRO A 89 -26.56 -13.30 -36.67
CA PRO A 89 -27.77 -13.73 -37.36
C PRO A 89 -29.06 -13.16 -36.76
N ASP A 90 -28.99 -12.41 -35.64
CA ASP A 90 -30.15 -11.77 -35.03
C ASP A 90 -30.88 -10.84 -36.04
N PRO A 91 -32.21 -10.97 -36.21
CA PRO A 91 -33.00 -10.11 -37.09
C PRO A 91 -32.83 -8.60 -36.84
N ALA A 92 -32.42 -8.18 -35.63
CA ALA A 92 -32.14 -6.79 -35.28
C ALA A 92 -31.01 -6.16 -36.12
N TRP A 93 -30.13 -6.96 -36.72
CA TRP A 93 -29.07 -6.45 -37.59
C TRP A 93 -29.63 -5.99 -38.96
N GLY A 94 -30.73 -6.53 -39.45
CA GLY A 94 -31.24 -6.18 -40.79
C GLY A 94 -30.27 -6.50 -41.94
N ALA A 95 -30.78 -6.46 -43.18
CA ALA A 95 -29.97 -6.73 -44.36
C ALA A 95 -29.03 -5.56 -44.70
N ARG A 96 -27.79 -5.87 -45.09
CA ARG A 96 -26.75 -4.87 -45.38
C ARG A 96 -25.73 -5.38 -46.38
N THR A 97 -24.92 -4.47 -46.92
CA THR A 97 -23.84 -4.79 -47.82
C THR A 97 -22.54 -4.22 -47.28
N GLN A 98 -21.48 -5.03 -47.23
CA GLN A 98 -20.12 -4.57 -46.96
C GLN A 98 -19.25 -4.70 -48.21
N ASN A 99 -18.48 -3.67 -48.53
CA ASN A 99 -17.47 -3.73 -49.59
C ASN A 99 -16.16 -4.26 -48.98
N ILE A 100 -15.77 -5.49 -49.33
CA ILE A 100 -14.66 -6.21 -48.70
C ILE A 100 -13.58 -6.55 -49.73
N GLN A 101 -12.34 -6.17 -49.44
CA GLN A 101 -11.13 -6.70 -50.08
C GLN A 101 -10.46 -7.73 -49.17
N VAL A 102 -9.96 -8.83 -49.74
CA VAL A 102 -9.16 -9.82 -49.00
C VAL A 102 -7.71 -9.69 -49.40
N LEU A 103 -6.87 -9.44 -48.41
CA LEU A 103 -5.43 -9.26 -48.52
C LEU A 103 -4.74 -10.38 -47.75
N GLY A 104 -3.49 -10.67 -48.12
CA GLY A 104 -2.67 -11.58 -47.34
C GLY A 104 -1.19 -11.37 -47.60
N ARG A 105 -0.38 -11.87 -46.69
CA ARG A 105 1.08 -11.83 -46.81
C ARG A 105 1.68 -13.16 -46.38
N GLU A 106 2.70 -13.57 -47.11
CA GLU A 106 3.51 -14.73 -46.75
C GLU A 106 4.30 -14.45 -45.47
N ASP A 107 4.69 -15.53 -44.80
CA ASP A 107 5.58 -15.47 -43.66
C ASP A 107 6.88 -14.70 -43.97
N GLY A 108 7.27 -13.77 -43.10
CA GLY A 108 8.43 -12.89 -43.28
C GLY A 108 8.25 -11.72 -44.25
N ALA A 109 7.12 -11.61 -44.95
CA ALA A 109 6.85 -10.48 -45.85
C ALA A 109 6.44 -9.22 -45.07
N THR A 110 6.94 -8.05 -45.47
CA THR A 110 6.64 -6.78 -44.80
C THR A 110 5.35 -6.11 -45.29
N GLY A 111 4.81 -6.52 -46.45
CA GLY A 111 3.64 -5.92 -47.09
C GLY A 111 2.54 -6.92 -47.43
N PHE A 112 1.29 -6.45 -47.49
CA PHE A 112 0.13 -7.25 -47.93
C PHE A 112 -0.06 -7.18 -49.44
N THR A 113 -0.48 -8.30 -50.03
CA THR A 113 -0.89 -8.41 -51.43
C THR A 113 -2.38 -8.74 -51.54
N SER A 114 -3.01 -8.35 -52.65
CA SER A 114 -4.44 -8.58 -52.87
C SER A 114 -4.70 -10.03 -53.26
N LEU A 115 -5.33 -10.82 -52.38
CA LEU A 115 -5.78 -12.19 -52.66
C LEU A 115 -7.13 -12.21 -53.39
N LYS A 116 -8.00 -11.24 -53.06
CA LYS A 116 -9.27 -11.00 -53.72
C LYS A 116 -9.53 -9.50 -53.80
N ALA A 117 -9.84 -9.01 -55.01
CA ALA A 117 -10.22 -7.63 -55.23
C ALA A 117 -11.47 -7.24 -54.43
N ALA A 118 -11.59 -5.95 -54.12
CA ALA A 118 -12.74 -5.39 -53.40
C ALA A 118 -14.05 -5.66 -54.16
N ALA A 119 -15.06 -6.15 -53.45
CA ALA A 119 -16.40 -6.37 -54.00
C ALA A 119 -17.47 -6.18 -52.92
N ASP A 120 -18.70 -5.91 -53.36
CA ASP A 120 -19.87 -5.79 -52.50
C ASP A 120 -20.40 -7.17 -52.12
N TYR A 121 -20.46 -7.44 -50.82
CA TYR A 121 -21.00 -8.67 -50.28
C TYR A 121 -22.23 -8.38 -49.44
N ARG A 122 -23.36 -8.95 -49.85
CA ARG A 122 -24.65 -8.79 -49.16
C ARG A 122 -24.78 -9.80 -48.02
N PHE A 123 -25.14 -9.27 -46.87
CA PHE A 123 -25.42 -9.95 -45.62
C PHE A 123 -26.91 -9.81 -45.31
N ASP A 124 -27.57 -10.91 -44.98
CA ASP A 124 -29.00 -10.93 -44.71
C ASP A 124 -29.33 -11.94 -43.60
N PRO A 125 -29.85 -11.51 -42.44
CA PRO A 125 -30.24 -12.45 -41.38
C PRO A 125 -31.43 -13.33 -41.79
N ALA A 126 -32.24 -12.94 -42.79
CA ALA A 126 -33.37 -13.75 -43.27
C ALA A 126 -32.98 -14.88 -44.23
N SER A 127 -31.73 -14.90 -44.75
CA SER A 127 -31.26 -15.94 -45.67
C SER A 127 -29.76 -16.24 -45.51
N GLY A 128 -29.36 -17.51 -45.56
CA GLY A 128 -27.94 -17.85 -45.56
C GLY A 128 -27.18 -17.55 -44.26
N ALA A 129 -27.87 -17.55 -43.11
CA ALA A 129 -27.28 -17.39 -41.77
C ALA A 129 -26.34 -16.18 -41.62
N ASN A 130 -26.67 -15.07 -42.30
CA ASN A 130 -25.90 -13.83 -42.32
C ASN A 130 -24.40 -14.04 -42.64
N THR A 131 -24.11 -14.94 -43.59
CA THR A 131 -22.77 -15.45 -43.90
C THR A 131 -22.41 -15.24 -45.37
N VAL A 132 -21.16 -14.88 -45.63
CA VAL A 132 -20.57 -14.75 -46.97
C VAL A 132 -19.31 -15.60 -47.05
N THR A 133 -19.15 -16.34 -48.15
CA THR A 133 -17.93 -17.10 -48.45
C THR A 133 -17.21 -16.50 -49.64
N ILE A 134 -15.93 -16.18 -49.46
CA ILE A 134 -15.05 -15.55 -50.44
C ILE A 134 -13.95 -16.55 -50.83
N PRO A 135 -13.94 -17.10 -52.05
CA PRO A 135 -12.89 -18.00 -52.50
C PRO A 135 -11.53 -17.28 -52.59
N VAL A 136 -10.50 -17.87 -52.00
CA VAL A 136 -9.11 -17.41 -52.07
C VAL A 136 -8.19 -18.61 -52.25
N THR A 137 -7.26 -18.55 -53.18
CA THR A 137 -6.30 -19.65 -53.43
C THR A 137 -4.90 -19.08 -53.38
N SER A 138 -4.32 -19.02 -52.19
CA SER A 138 -2.99 -18.43 -51.96
C SER A 138 -2.37 -19.01 -50.69
N ARG A 139 -1.04 -19.01 -50.63
CA ARG A 139 -0.29 -19.38 -49.44
C ARG A 139 0.05 -18.11 -48.67
N VAL A 140 -0.41 -17.97 -47.43
CA VAL A 140 -0.16 -16.78 -46.60
C VAL A 140 -0.05 -17.17 -45.12
N ALA A 141 0.67 -16.38 -44.34
CA ALA A 141 0.75 -16.50 -42.88
C ALA A 141 -0.22 -15.55 -42.17
N ASP A 142 -0.54 -14.42 -42.80
CA ASP A 142 -1.54 -13.49 -42.27
C ASP A 142 -2.61 -13.18 -43.33
N LEU A 143 -3.86 -13.09 -42.88
CA LEU A 143 -4.99 -12.69 -43.71
C LEU A 143 -5.61 -11.41 -43.18
N ARG A 144 -5.84 -10.43 -44.06
CA ARG A 144 -6.47 -9.15 -43.72
C ARG A 144 -7.73 -8.93 -44.54
N LEU A 145 -8.82 -8.60 -43.85
CA LEU A 145 -9.97 -7.94 -44.46
C LEU A 145 -9.72 -6.43 -44.49
N SER A 146 -10.04 -5.79 -45.61
CA SER A 146 -10.14 -4.32 -45.72
C SER A 146 -11.55 -3.98 -46.17
N ILE A 147 -12.34 -3.40 -45.27
CA ILE A 147 -13.77 -3.12 -45.45
C ILE A 147 -13.93 -1.63 -45.75
N ALA A 148 -14.27 -1.29 -47.00
CA ALA A 148 -14.30 0.09 -47.47
C ALA A 148 -15.66 0.79 -47.28
N ALA A 149 -16.75 0.02 -47.11
CA ALA A 149 -18.09 0.54 -46.85
C ALA A 149 -18.96 -0.52 -46.15
N ASN A 150 -19.95 -0.07 -45.38
CA ASN A 150 -20.99 -0.88 -44.76
C ASN A 150 -22.32 -0.11 -44.79
N THR A 151 -23.38 -0.66 -45.39
CA THR A 151 -24.67 0.04 -45.49
C THR A 151 -25.50 -0.02 -44.20
N GLY A 152 -25.10 -0.84 -43.22
CA GLY A 152 -25.83 -1.06 -41.96
C GLY A 152 -25.19 -0.42 -40.72
N ALA A 153 -23.98 0.12 -40.82
CA ALA A 153 -23.24 0.74 -39.71
C ALA A 153 -22.15 1.70 -40.24
N PRO A 154 -21.65 2.65 -39.42
CA PRO A 154 -20.65 3.64 -39.86
C PRO A 154 -19.22 3.09 -40.03
N ALA A 155 -19.00 1.80 -39.78
CA ALA A 155 -17.71 1.12 -39.90
C ALA A 155 -17.88 -0.36 -40.32
N GLY A 156 -16.77 -1.05 -40.60
CA GLY A 156 -16.79 -2.48 -40.86
C GLY A 156 -17.17 -3.28 -39.60
N GLN A 157 -18.00 -4.31 -39.76
CA GLN A 157 -18.38 -5.23 -38.70
C GLN A 157 -18.09 -6.69 -39.11
N VAL A 158 -17.67 -7.51 -38.15
CA VAL A 158 -17.45 -8.96 -38.33
C VAL A 158 -17.78 -9.67 -37.02
N ALA A 159 -18.75 -10.57 -37.04
CA ALA A 159 -19.08 -11.44 -35.91
C ALA A 159 -18.20 -12.70 -35.87
N GLU A 160 -17.83 -13.22 -37.04
CA GLU A 160 -16.91 -14.36 -37.12
C GLU A 160 -16.16 -14.32 -38.47
N LEU A 161 -14.85 -14.45 -38.41
CA LEU A 161 -13.91 -14.55 -39.51
C LEU A 161 -13.31 -15.96 -39.50
N GLN A 162 -13.64 -16.76 -40.51
CA GLN A 162 -13.08 -18.09 -40.69
C GLN A 162 -12.12 -18.07 -41.87
N VAL A 163 -10.90 -18.56 -41.65
CA VAL A 163 -9.89 -18.74 -42.70
C VAL A 163 -9.77 -20.24 -42.95
N ILE A 164 -10.34 -20.71 -44.04
CA ILE A 164 -10.40 -22.15 -44.34
C ILE A 164 -9.23 -22.53 -45.25
N GLY A 165 -8.39 -23.44 -44.77
CA GLY A 165 -7.22 -23.93 -45.48
C GLY A 165 -6.56 -25.13 -44.81
N THR A 166 -5.34 -25.43 -45.21
CA THR A 166 -4.46 -26.42 -44.58
C THR A 166 -3.11 -25.80 -44.24
N PRO A 167 -2.50 -26.10 -43.08
CA PRO A 167 -1.14 -25.64 -42.77
C PRO A 167 -0.14 -26.07 -43.85
N ALA A 168 0.79 -25.18 -44.24
CA ALA A 168 1.85 -25.55 -45.18
C ALA A 168 2.86 -26.51 -44.53
N PRO A 169 3.77 -27.15 -45.30
CA PRO A 169 4.82 -27.99 -44.73
C PRO A 169 5.75 -27.19 -43.80
N ASN A 170 5.86 -27.60 -42.53
CA ASN A 170 6.81 -27.07 -41.54
C ASN A 170 7.17 -28.19 -40.52
N PRO A 171 8.27 -28.07 -39.76
CA PRO A 171 8.49 -28.85 -38.53
C PRO A 171 7.40 -28.58 -37.48
N ASP A 172 7.29 -29.43 -36.48
CA ASP A 172 6.38 -29.29 -35.33
C ASP A 172 6.94 -30.12 -34.17
N LEU A 173 7.78 -29.52 -33.36
CA LEU A 173 8.35 -30.02 -32.13
C LEU A 173 7.26 -30.08 -31.05
N THR A 174 7.35 -31.08 -30.19
CA THR A 174 6.44 -31.19 -29.05
C THR A 174 7.10 -31.99 -27.94
N VAL A 175 6.90 -31.56 -26.70
CA VAL A 175 7.37 -32.30 -25.53
C VAL A 175 6.33 -33.36 -25.17
N THR A 176 6.77 -34.62 -25.11
CA THR A 176 5.90 -35.80 -24.92
C THR A 176 6.04 -36.46 -23.55
N ASP A 177 7.13 -36.22 -22.83
CA ASP A 177 7.36 -36.73 -21.47
C ASP A 177 8.30 -35.79 -20.70
N VAL A 178 8.08 -35.67 -19.38
CA VAL A 178 8.96 -35.00 -18.43
C VAL A 178 9.10 -35.87 -17.18
N SER A 179 10.33 -36.23 -16.81
CA SER A 179 10.64 -37.10 -15.68
C SER A 179 11.90 -36.68 -14.92
N TRP A 180 12.15 -37.26 -13.75
CA TRP A 180 13.29 -36.91 -12.89
C TRP A 180 13.89 -38.09 -12.13
N THR A 181 15.12 -37.92 -11.66
CA THR A 181 15.81 -38.85 -10.74
C THR A 181 16.67 -38.10 -9.73
N PRO A 182 16.77 -38.55 -8.46
CA PRO A 182 16.12 -39.73 -7.87
C PRO A 182 14.61 -39.52 -7.60
N ALA A 183 13.87 -40.61 -7.34
CA ALA A 183 12.42 -40.54 -7.12
C ALA A 183 12.02 -39.84 -5.79
N THR A 184 12.85 -40.00 -4.76
CA THR A 184 12.68 -39.40 -3.43
C THR A 184 13.92 -38.58 -3.06
N PRO A 185 14.11 -37.39 -3.66
CA PRO A 185 15.23 -36.52 -3.34
C PRO A 185 15.06 -35.88 -1.95
N ASN A 186 16.17 -35.57 -1.30
CA ASN A 186 16.25 -34.63 -0.19
C ASN A 186 17.18 -33.45 -0.54
N GLU A 187 17.28 -32.48 0.36
CA GLU A 187 18.01 -31.21 0.13
C GLU A 187 19.50 -31.37 -0.21
N VAL A 188 20.10 -32.51 0.10
CA VAL A 188 21.53 -32.79 -0.19
C VAL A 188 21.73 -33.71 -1.39
N THR A 189 20.65 -34.18 -2.02
CA THR A 189 20.72 -35.04 -3.22
C THR A 189 20.55 -34.24 -4.51
N ALA A 190 21.46 -34.40 -5.47
CA ALA A 190 21.36 -33.75 -6.77
C ALA A 190 20.22 -34.33 -7.63
N LEU A 191 19.46 -33.46 -8.26
CA LEU A 191 18.31 -33.77 -9.10
C LEU A 191 18.69 -33.71 -10.59
N THR A 192 18.22 -34.69 -11.36
CA THR A 192 18.35 -34.70 -12.82
C THR A 192 16.98 -34.71 -13.46
N LEU A 193 16.70 -33.73 -14.32
CA LEU A 193 15.47 -33.65 -15.12
C LEU A 193 15.71 -34.28 -16.50
N ARG A 194 14.64 -34.85 -17.07
CA ARG A 194 14.63 -35.48 -18.39
C ARG A 194 13.38 -35.07 -19.14
N ALA A 195 13.50 -34.86 -20.44
CA ALA A 195 12.37 -34.55 -21.32
C ALA A 195 12.52 -35.27 -22.66
N THR A 196 11.40 -35.71 -23.21
CA THR A 196 11.35 -36.34 -24.53
C THR A 196 10.66 -35.42 -25.52
N VAL A 197 11.38 -35.00 -26.57
CA VAL A 197 10.87 -34.14 -27.64
C VAL A 197 10.63 -34.98 -28.88
N LYS A 198 9.54 -34.71 -29.61
CA LYS A 198 9.21 -35.34 -30.88
C LYS A 198 8.94 -34.30 -31.95
N ASN A 199 9.41 -34.52 -33.17
CA ASN A 199 8.98 -33.76 -34.34
C ASN A 199 7.76 -34.45 -34.99
N ILE A 200 6.56 -33.92 -34.81
CA ILE A 200 5.31 -34.38 -35.43
C ILE A 200 4.96 -33.63 -36.73
N GLY A 201 5.86 -32.76 -37.20
CA GLY A 201 5.68 -31.94 -38.40
C GLY A 201 5.84 -32.73 -39.69
N THR A 202 5.86 -32.03 -40.82
CA THR A 202 6.11 -32.65 -42.15
C THR A 202 7.46 -32.31 -42.74
N LEU A 203 8.26 -31.48 -42.07
CA LEU A 203 9.64 -31.20 -42.44
C LEU A 203 10.59 -31.52 -41.26
N PRO A 204 11.86 -31.87 -41.52
CA PRO A 204 12.87 -32.01 -40.47
C PRO A 204 13.06 -30.69 -39.69
N ALA A 205 13.16 -30.78 -38.37
CA ALA A 205 13.52 -29.67 -37.51
C ALA A 205 15.05 -29.53 -37.42
N PRO A 206 15.62 -28.32 -37.50
CA PRO A 206 17.04 -28.09 -37.22
C PRO A 206 17.36 -28.38 -35.74
N ALA A 207 18.65 -28.37 -35.40
CA ALA A 207 19.08 -28.44 -34.00
C ALA A 207 18.70 -27.14 -33.29
N ASP A 208 18.39 -27.25 -32.00
CA ASP A 208 17.84 -26.18 -31.19
C ASP A 208 18.16 -26.42 -29.69
N THR A 209 17.41 -25.82 -28.76
CA THR A 209 17.56 -25.92 -27.32
C THR A 209 16.24 -26.31 -26.65
N ILE A 210 16.36 -26.86 -25.45
CA ILE A 210 15.22 -27.15 -24.58
C ILE A 210 15.50 -26.64 -23.17
N ASP A 211 14.54 -25.91 -22.65
CA ASP A 211 14.52 -25.37 -21.30
C ASP A 211 13.84 -26.35 -20.36
N PHE A 212 14.51 -26.66 -19.25
CA PHE A 212 13.91 -27.33 -18.11
C PHE A 212 13.47 -26.28 -17.09
N LEU A 213 12.21 -26.36 -16.66
CA LEU A 213 11.63 -25.44 -15.69
C LEU A 213 11.20 -26.19 -14.42
N LEU A 214 11.27 -25.50 -13.28
CA LEU A 214 10.73 -25.95 -12.01
C LEU A 214 9.83 -24.85 -11.44
N GLY A 215 8.55 -25.16 -11.22
CA GLY A 215 7.59 -24.16 -10.73
C GLY A 215 7.38 -22.98 -11.68
N GLY A 216 7.70 -23.14 -12.97
CA GLY A 216 7.61 -22.10 -14.00
C GLY A 216 8.87 -21.25 -14.20
N ALA A 217 9.89 -21.37 -13.32
CA ALA A 217 11.17 -20.69 -13.49
C ALA A 217 12.18 -21.58 -14.25
N LEU A 218 13.02 -20.96 -15.09
CA LEU A 218 14.09 -21.65 -15.80
C LEU A 218 15.09 -22.25 -14.80
N ALA A 219 15.20 -23.58 -14.79
CA ALA A 219 16.17 -24.29 -13.97
C ALA A 219 17.52 -24.45 -14.69
N ASP A 220 17.48 -24.84 -15.96
CA ASP A 220 18.65 -24.94 -16.86
C ASP A 220 18.16 -25.23 -18.30
N SER A 221 19.06 -25.15 -19.28
CA SER A 221 18.81 -25.51 -20.67
C SER A 221 19.80 -26.59 -21.15
N THR A 222 19.44 -27.31 -22.20
CA THR A 222 20.37 -28.22 -22.88
C THR A 222 20.15 -28.25 -24.39
N ALA A 223 21.15 -28.71 -25.13
CA ALA A 223 21.09 -28.78 -26.58
C ALA A 223 20.11 -29.89 -27.03
N LEU A 224 19.27 -29.56 -28.00
CA LEU A 224 18.41 -30.48 -28.70
C LEU A 224 18.98 -30.73 -30.11
N PRO A 225 19.29 -31.98 -30.50
CA PRO A 225 19.77 -32.26 -31.85
C PRO A 225 18.65 -32.03 -32.90
N ALA A 226 19.04 -31.90 -34.16
CA ALA A 226 18.08 -31.86 -35.27
C ALA A 226 17.24 -33.15 -35.30
N LEU A 227 15.94 -33.02 -35.59
CA LEU A 227 14.99 -34.13 -35.58
C LEU A 227 14.34 -34.33 -36.95
N ALA A 228 14.49 -35.52 -37.51
CA ALA A 228 13.75 -35.94 -38.69
C ALA A 228 12.24 -36.00 -38.41
N VAL A 229 11.44 -36.02 -39.48
CA VAL A 229 9.98 -36.17 -39.37
C VAL A 229 9.63 -37.46 -38.62
N GLY A 230 8.86 -37.32 -37.55
CA GLY A 230 8.43 -38.43 -36.69
C GLY A 230 9.45 -38.89 -35.65
N GLU A 231 10.68 -38.36 -35.66
CA GLU A 231 11.74 -38.73 -34.73
C GLU A 231 11.46 -38.20 -33.31
N SER A 232 11.96 -38.92 -32.30
CA SER A 232 11.92 -38.49 -30.90
C SER A 232 13.28 -38.65 -30.24
N VAL A 233 13.65 -37.72 -29.37
CA VAL A 233 14.88 -37.77 -28.57
C VAL A 233 14.57 -37.45 -27.12
N THR A 234 15.22 -38.16 -26.20
CA THR A 234 15.20 -37.83 -24.78
C THR A 234 16.52 -37.16 -24.41
N VAL A 235 16.42 -35.98 -23.81
CA VAL A 235 17.55 -35.23 -23.27
C VAL A 235 17.44 -35.12 -21.77
N SER A 236 18.57 -34.89 -21.09
CA SER A 236 18.60 -34.81 -19.63
C SER A 236 19.60 -33.76 -19.14
N LYS A 237 19.31 -33.16 -18.00
CA LYS A 237 20.19 -32.18 -17.36
C LYS A 237 20.21 -32.37 -15.84
N ASN A 238 21.41 -32.46 -15.26
CA ASN A 238 21.60 -32.39 -13.82
C ASN A 238 21.50 -30.92 -13.41
N ILE A 239 20.59 -30.63 -12.49
CA ILE A 239 20.25 -29.27 -12.06
C ILE A 239 20.73 -28.95 -10.65
N GLY A 240 21.54 -29.83 -10.04
CA GLY A 240 22.05 -29.68 -8.67
C GLY A 240 21.04 -30.08 -7.60
N THR A 241 21.31 -29.69 -6.35
CA THR A 241 20.38 -29.90 -5.22
C THR A 241 19.25 -28.87 -5.25
N ARG A 242 18.16 -29.15 -4.53
CA ARG A 242 17.05 -28.21 -4.36
C ARG A 242 16.67 -28.11 -2.88
N PRO A 243 16.23 -26.94 -2.39
CA PRO A 243 15.66 -26.84 -1.05
C PRO A 243 14.45 -27.77 -0.86
N GLN A 244 14.04 -27.99 0.38
CA GLN A 244 12.85 -28.74 0.72
C GLN A 244 11.64 -28.05 0.11
N GLY A 245 10.78 -28.82 -0.54
CA GLY A 245 9.62 -28.25 -1.20
C GLY A 245 8.97 -29.18 -2.21
N SER A 246 7.90 -28.68 -2.81
CA SER A 246 7.17 -29.34 -3.88
C SER A 246 7.35 -28.55 -5.17
N TYR A 247 7.97 -29.15 -6.18
CA TYR A 247 8.30 -28.48 -7.44
C TYR A 247 7.62 -29.20 -8.60
N LEU A 248 6.79 -28.50 -9.38
CA LEU A 248 6.25 -29.08 -10.62
C LEU A 248 7.25 -28.89 -11.76
N PRO A 249 7.87 -29.96 -12.30
CA PRO A 249 8.82 -29.84 -13.39
C PRO A 249 8.07 -29.72 -14.72
N SER A 250 8.58 -28.89 -15.62
CA SER A 250 8.14 -28.80 -17.00
C SER A 250 9.34 -28.64 -17.94
N ALA A 251 9.11 -28.85 -19.23
CA ALA A 251 10.12 -28.61 -20.26
C ALA A 251 9.49 -27.88 -21.45
N ARG A 252 10.26 -26.94 -22.03
CA ARG A 252 9.88 -26.16 -23.21
C ARG A 252 10.94 -26.29 -24.29
N VAL A 253 10.57 -26.81 -25.45
CA VAL A 253 11.42 -26.78 -26.65
C VAL A 253 11.24 -25.46 -27.40
N ASP A 254 12.27 -25.01 -28.13
CA ASP A 254 12.23 -23.80 -28.97
C ASP A 254 11.69 -22.56 -28.24
N ALA A 255 12.25 -22.30 -27.05
CA ALA A 255 11.72 -21.27 -26.17
C ALA A 255 11.80 -19.85 -26.76
N ASP A 256 12.71 -19.62 -27.71
CA ASP A 256 12.86 -18.35 -28.43
C ASP A 256 12.08 -18.30 -29.76
N ASN A 257 11.35 -19.37 -30.10
CA ASN A 257 10.62 -19.56 -31.36
C ASN A 257 11.52 -19.35 -32.59
N SER A 258 12.75 -19.87 -32.51
CA SER A 258 13.75 -19.81 -33.58
C SER A 258 13.47 -20.82 -34.69
N VAL A 259 12.86 -21.95 -34.34
CA VAL A 259 12.35 -22.93 -35.29
C VAL A 259 10.95 -22.48 -35.69
N ARG A 260 10.73 -22.29 -36.99
CA ARG A 260 9.37 -22.01 -37.46
C ARG A 260 8.59 -23.30 -37.46
N GLU A 261 7.50 -23.36 -36.71
CA GLU A 261 6.74 -24.59 -36.54
C GLU A 261 5.35 -24.53 -37.19
N ARG A 262 4.64 -25.66 -37.23
CA ARG A 262 3.21 -25.68 -37.59
C ARG A 262 2.33 -25.24 -36.43
N ASN A 263 2.80 -25.47 -35.21
CA ASN A 263 2.13 -25.16 -33.98
C ASN A 263 3.18 -24.78 -32.95
N GLU A 264 3.13 -23.55 -32.46
CA GLU A 264 4.04 -23.07 -31.40
C GLU A 264 3.44 -23.36 -30.00
N ASP A 265 2.17 -23.76 -29.95
CA ASP A 265 1.40 -23.86 -28.70
C ASP A 265 1.61 -25.21 -27.97
N ASN A 266 2.27 -26.20 -28.59
CA ASN A 266 2.54 -27.55 -28.07
C ASN A 266 4.00 -27.80 -27.67
N ASN A 267 4.78 -26.73 -27.54
CA ASN A 267 6.20 -26.78 -27.16
C ASN A 267 6.45 -26.91 -25.66
N LEU A 268 5.44 -26.74 -24.81
CA LEU A 268 5.55 -26.83 -23.34
C LEU A 268 4.76 -28.02 -22.78
N LEU A 269 5.42 -28.86 -21.98
CA LEU A 269 4.75 -29.89 -21.18
C LEU A 269 5.19 -29.83 -19.72
N ALA A 270 4.24 -29.91 -18.79
CA ALA A 270 4.49 -30.15 -17.38
C ALA A 270 4.31 -31.63 -17.03
N ALA A 271 5.06 -32.13 -16.05
CA ALA A 271 4.88 -33.48 -15.54
C ALA A 271 3.53 -33.63 -14.83
N SER A 272 3.08 -34.87 -14.66
CA SER A 272 1.78 -35.21 -14.04
C SER A 272 1.75 -35.05 -12.52
N SER A 273 2.90 -35.00 -11.86
CA SER A 273 3.00 -34.81 -10.42
C SER A 273 4.24 -33.96 -10.06
N PRO A 274 4.21 -33.25 -8.92
CA PRO A 274 5.37 -32.51 -8.45
C PRO A 274 6.45 -33.45 -7.90
N ILE A 275 7.69 -32.96 -7.89
CA ILE A 275 8.83 -33.50 -7.17
C ILE A 275 8.73 -33.02 -5.73
N THR A 276 8.68 -33.94 -4.76
CA THR A 276 8.79 -33.60 -3.33
C THR A 276 10.22 -33.80 -2.87
N VAL A 277 10.91 -32.71 -2.56
CA VAL A 277 12.23 -32.72 -1.93
C VAL A 277 12.03 -32.70 -0.41
N THR A 278 12.51 -33.72 0.29
CA THR A 278 12.38 -33.81 1.75
C THR A 278 13.57 -33.21 2.48
N GLN A 279 13.43 -32.93 3.77
CA GLN A 279 14.56 -32.53 4.62
C GLN A 279 15.55 -33.69 4.80
N ALA A 280 16.84 -33.37 4.95
CA ALA A 280 17.88 -34.36 5.25
C ALA A 280 17.94 -34.69 6.77
N PRO A 281 18.43 -35.86 7.19
CA PRO A 281 18.61 -36.19 8.61
C PRO A 281 19.73 -35.38 9.28
N GLY A 282 19.46 -34.80 10.46
CA GLY A 282 20.37 -33.99 11.28
C GLY A 282 19.70 -32.73 11.87
N PRO A 283 20.44 -31.94 12.69
CA PRO A 283 20.00 -30.61 13.11
C PRO A 283 20.08 -29.60 11.96
N ASP A 284 19.24 -28.57 12.01
CA ASP A 284 19.19 -27.48 11.02
C ASP A 284 18.71 -26.20 11.69
N LEU A 285 19.65 -25.35 12.10
CA LEU A 285 19.40 -24.06 12.72
C LEU A 285 19.06 -23.03 11.66
N GLU A 286 18.08 -22.22 11.98
CA GLU A 286 17.55 -21.18 11.11
C GLU A 286 17.30 -19.93 11.95
N VAL A 287 17.94 -18.84 11.58
CA VAL A 287 17.65 -17.54 12.18
C VAL A 287 16.37 -16.99 11.55
N LEU A 288 15.30 -16.90 12.33
CA LEU A 288 13.99 -16.47 11.86
C LEU A 288 13.84 -14.95 11.86
N ASP A 289 14.32 -14.29 12.92
CA ASP A 289 14.24 -12.83 13.06
C ASP A 289 15.32 -12.29 14.00
N VAL A 290 15.59 -10.99 13.86
CA VAL A 290 16.34 -10.19 14.81
C VAL A 290 15.61 -8.88 15.08
N THR A 291 15.28 -8.65 16.34
CA THR A 291 14.52 -7.47 16.78
C THR A 291 15.45 -6.49 17.51
N PRO A 292 15.75 -5.30 16.93
CA PRO A 292 16.43 -4.24 17.66
C PRO A 292 15.50 -3.63 18.73
N ASN A 293 16.07 -3.19 19.84
CA ASN A 293 15.38 -2.43 20.88
C ASN A 293 16.24 -1.23 21.32
N PRO A 294 15.81 0.01 21.06
CA PRO A 294 14.54 0.38 20.42
C PRO A 294 14.47 -0.06 18.95
N ALA A 295 13.27 -0.34 18.43
CA ALA A 295 13.06 -0.84 17.08
C ALA A 295 13.54 0.13 15.98
N SER A 296 13.59 1.42 16.29
CA SER A 296 14.12 2.48 15.43
C SER A 296 14.99 3.41 16.28
N PRO A 297 16.27 3.07 16.50
CA PRO A 297 17.13 3.84 17.39
C PRO A 297 17.45 5.21 16.78
N ALA A 298 17.40 6.23 17.63
CA ALA A 298 17.98 7.53 17.32
C ALA A 298 19.51 7.41 17.25
N ALA A 299 20.15 8.26 16.45
CA ALA A 299 21.61 8.32 16.41
C ALA A 299 22.18 8.61 17.82
N GLY A 300 23.17 7.81 18.24
CA GLY A 300 23.77 7.84 19.57
C GLY A 300 23.09 6.94 20.61
N ALA A 301 21.91 6.39 20.33
CA ALA A 301 21.20 5.54 21.29
C ALA A 301 21.86 4.16 21.45
N PRO A 302 22.00 3.63 22.68
CA PRO A 302 22.35 2.22 22.88
C PRO A 302 21.18 1.34 22.41
N THR A 303 21.48 0.38 21.54
CA THR A 303 20.51 -0.53 20.92
C THR A 303 20.86 -1.96 21.30
N SER A 304 19.92 -2.64 21.95
CA SER A 304 19.97 -4.07 22.26
C SER A 304 19.27 -4.88 21.17
N PHE A 305 19.47 -6.21 21.15
CA PHE A 305 18.85 -7.07 20.13
C PHE A 305 18.34 -8.37 20.75
N THR A 306 17.25 -8.91 20.20
CA THR A 306 16.75 -10.25 20.49
C THR A 306 16.70 -11.06 19.20
N VAL A 307 17.16 -12.32 19.22
CA VAL A 307 17.19 -13.21 18.06
C VAL A 307 16.16 -14.33 18.23
N GLN A 308 15.35 -14.56 17.21
CA GLN A 308 14.51 -15.76 17.12
C GLN A 308 15.28 -16.83 16.33
N LEU A 309 15.63 -17.93 16.99
CA LEU A 309 16.38 -19.04 16.40
C LEU A 309 15.53 -20.31 16.43
N ARG A 310 15.41 -21.01 15.31
CA ARG A 310 14.67 -22.27 15.21
C ARG A 310 15.63 -23.40 14.85
N ASN A 311 15.44 -24.58 15.43
CA ASN A 311 15.97 -25.81 14.86
C ASN A 311 14.85 -26.45 14.04
N ARG A 312 14.89 -26.29 12.72
CA ARG A 312 13.92 -26.93 11.82
C ARG A 312 14.31 -28.36 11.45
N GLY A 313 15.49 -28.82 11.86
CA GLY A 313 15.97 -30.17 11.65
C GLY A 313 15.14 -31.21 12.40
N ILE A 314 15.37 -32.48 12.08
CA ILE A 314 14.67 -33.60 12.73
C ILE A 314 15.44 -34.17 13.93
N ASP A 315 16.70 -33.77 14.12
CA ASP A 315 17.52 -34.08 15.29
C ASP A 315 17.80 -32.82 16.15
N PRO A 316 18.06 -32.95 17.46
CA PRO A 316 18.41 -31.82 18.33
C PRO A 316 19.73 -31.14 17.95
N ALA A 317 19.77 -29.81 17.98
CA ALA A 317 20.99 -29.02 17.83
C ALA A 317 21.70 -28.86 19.20
N PRO A 318 23.03 -29.03 19.28
CA PRO A 318 23.79 -28.84 20.51
C PRO A 318 23.82 -27.36 20.94
N ALA A 319 24.26 -27.09 22.17
CA ALA A 319 24.52 -25.73 22.62
C ALA A 319 25.68 -25.10 21.83
N GLY A 320 25.63 -23.79 21.58
CA GLY A 320 26.58 -23.08 20.72
C GLY A 320 26.59 -21.57 20.97
N VAL A 321 26.99 -20.81 19.95
CA VAL A 321 27.06 -19.34 20.00
C VAL A 321 26.30 -18.74 18.83
N THR A 322 25.37 -17.84 19.10
CA THR A 322 24.78 -16.96 18.08
C THR A 322 25.50 -15.62 18.10
N ARG A 323 25.99 -15.18 16.95
CA ARG A 323 26.71 -13.91 16.77
C ARG A 323 25.85 -12.91 16.03
N LEU A 324 25.86 -11.67 16.47
CA LEU A 324 25.28 -10.53 15.78
C LEU A 324 26.39 -9.53 15.43
N THR A 325 26.45 -9.09 14.17
CA THR A 325 27.28 -7.95 13.74
C THR A 325 26.39 -6.82 13.24
N VAL A 326 26.74 -5.58 13.60
CA VAL A 326 26.03 -4.38 13.15
C VAL A 326 26.98 -3.20 13.15
N GLY A 327 27.15 -2.54 11.99
CA GLY A 327 28.22 -1.56 11.80
C GLY A 327 29.59 -2.17 12.14
N THR A 328 30.30 -1.59 13.11
CA THR A 328 31.59 -2.10 13.60
C THR A 328 31.46 -2.99 14.84
N ALA A 329 30.25 -3.17 15.38
CA ALA A 329 30.03 -3.98 16.58
C ALA A 329 29.92 -5.47 16.24
N THR A 330 30.43 -6.32 17.14
CA THR A 330 30.22 -7.77 17.16
C THR A 330 29.78 -8.17 18.55
N LEU A 331 28.57 -8.69 18.67
CA LEU A 331 27.93 -9.09 19.91
C LEU A 331 27.67 -10.61 19.85
N ASN A 332 28.05 -11.35 20.89
CA ASN A 332 27.81 -12.79 20.97
C ASN A 332 26.79 -13.07 22.09
N THR A 333 25.96 -14.09 21.91
CA THR A 333 25.13 -14.65 22.98
C THR A 333 25.23 -16.17 22.99
N ALA A 334 25.04 -16.76 24.17
CA ALA A 334 25.07 -18.21 24.32
C ALA A 334 23.75 -18.81 23.81
N THR A 335 23.86 -19.84 22.98
CA THR A 335 22.71 -20.57 22.44
C THR A 335 22.58 -21.89 23.20
N PRO A 336 21.45 -22.14 23.89
CA PRO A 336 21.22 -23.43 24.54
C PRO A 336 21.02 -24.54 23.49
N ALA A 337 21.01 -25.80 23.91
CA ALA A 337 20.60 -26.89 23.03
C ALA A 337 19.14 -26.67 22.58
N VAL A 338 18.86 -26.84 21.28
CA VAL A 338 17.54 -26.56 20.68
C VAL A 338 16.96 -27.86 20.14
N ALA A 339 15.82 -28.30 20.70
CA ALA A 339 15.17 -29.53 20.26
C ALA A 339 14.66 -29.44 18.82
N ALA A 340 14.49 -30.58 18.14
CA ALA A 340 13.92 -30.64 16.80
C ALA A 340 12.55 -29.94 16.75
N GLY A 341 12.37 -29.04 15.79
CA GLY A 341 11.17 -28.22 15.61
C GLY A 341 11.00 -27.05 16.57
N GLN A 342 11.87 -26.87 17.57
CA GLN A 342 11.76 -25.81 18.58
C GLN A 342 12.26 -24.46 18.07
N THR A 343 11.59 -23.38 18.48
CA THR A 343 12.07 -22.00 18.37
C THR A 343 12.43 -21.45 19.76
N VAL A 344 13.56 -20.76 19.87
CA VAL A 344 14.05 -20.08 21.08
C VAL A 344 14.24 -18.59 20.83
N SER A 345 14.01 -17.79 21.87
CA SER A 345 14.25 -16.33 21.87
C SER A 345 15.52 -16.03 22.66
N LEU A 346 16.52 -15.44 22.00
CA LEU A 346 17.86 -15.24 22.55
C LEU A 346 18.14 -13.74 22.70
N PRO A 347 18.14 -13.18 23.92
CA PRO A 347 18.62 -11.82 24.14
C PRO A 347 20.13 -11.76 23.84
N VAL A 348 20.54 -10.82 23.01
CA VAL A 348 21.95 -10.63 22.65
C VAL A 348 22.67 -9.92 23.80
N THR A 349 23.83 -10.43 24.22
CA THR A 349 24.60 -9.82 25.30
C THR A 349 25.32 -8.57 24.81
N GLY A 350 25.04 -7.42 25.43
CA GLY A 350 25.63 -6.12 25.10
C GLY A 350 24.70 -5.22 24.28
N SER A 351 25.25 -4.12 23.76
CA SER A 351 24.50 -3.14 22.97
C SER A 351 25.38 -2.51 21.88
N TRP A 352 24.75 -2.08 20.80
CA TRP A 352 25.36 -1.26 19.75
C TRP A 352 24.97 0.21 19.93
N THR A 353 25.92 1.14 19.88
CA THR A 353 25.60 2.57 19.80
C THR A 353 25.22 2.91 18.38
N ALA A 354 23.96 3.24 18.15
CA ALA A 354 23.42 3.50 16.83
C ALA A 354 24.10 4.71 16.17
N VAL A 355 24.46 4.60 14.89
CA VAL A 355 25.07 5.68 14.11
C VAL A 355 24.13 6.03 12.97
N SER A 356 23.84 7.32 12.79
CA SER A 356 22.93 7.82 11.73
C SER A 356 23.23 7.22 10.36
N GLY A 357 22.19 6.83 9.62
CA GLY A 357 22.30 6.20 8.31
C GLY A 357 22.03 4.69 8.33
N GLY A 358 22.25 4.04 7.19
CA GLY A 358 22.03 2.60 7.04
C GLY A 358 23.16 1.75 7.62
N ALA A 359 22.78 0.67 8.29
CA ALA A 359 23.63 -0.43 8.71
C ALA A 359 22.94 -1.76 8.39
N THR A 360 23.68 -2.86 8.40
CA THR A 360 23.13 -4.21 8.24
C THR A 360 23.35 -4.98 9.53
N ILE A 361 22.28 -5.44 10.14
CA ILE A 361 22.33 -6.42 11.23
C ILE A 361 22.53 -7.78 10.57
N THR A 362 23.62 -8.46 10.87
CA THR A 362 23.85 -9.84 10.43
C THR A 362 23.88 -10.74 11.65
N VAL A 363 22.96 -11.68 11.72
CA VAL A 363 22.91 -12.70 12.77
C VAL A 363 23.37 -14.01 12.18
N THR A 364 24.25 -14.72 12.89
CA THR A 364 24.78 -16.03 12.51
C THR A 364 24.53 -17.00 13.66
N ALA A 365 23.65 -17.98 13.45
CA ALA A 365 23.54 -19.17 14.28
C ALA A 365 24.82 -20.00 14.19
N ASP A 366 25.15 -20.73 15.26
CA ASP A 366 26.38 -21.52 15.41
C ASP A 366 27.63 -20.82 14.81
N ALA A 367 27.87 -19.58 15.22
CA ALA A 367 28.93 -18.73 14.68
C ALA A 367 30.36 -19.25 14.94
N THR A 368 30.48 -20.41 15.59
CA THR A 368 31.72 -21.16 15.85
C THR A 368 31.84 -22.45 15.03
N GLY A 369 30.81 -22.87 14.29
CA GLY A 369 30.80 -24.09 13.46
C GLY A 369 30.96 -25.37 14.28
N THR A 370 30.29 -25.43 15.43
CA THR A 370 30.38 -26.55 16.38
C THR A 370 29.26 -27.57 16.23
N ALA A 371 28.11 -27.17 15.68
CA ALA A 371 27.06 -28.06 15.23
C ALA A 371 27.39 -28.54 13.81
N THR A 372 27.11 -29.81 13.51
CA THR A 372 27.17 -30.30 12.12
C THR A 372 25.75 -30.30 11.59
N GLU A 373 25.43 -29.33 10.74
CA GLU A 373 24.06 -29.07 10.32
C GLU A 373 23.80 -29.61 8.92
N THR A 374 22.52 -29.89 8.63
CA THR A 374 22.12 -30.36 7.30
C THR A 374 22.10 -29.25 6.26
N ASN A 375 21.95 -28.01 6.71
CA ASN A 375 21.97 -26.82 5.89
C ASN A 375 22.69 -25.69 6.64
N GLU A 376 23.87 -25.31 6.15
CA GLU A 376 24.66 -24.21 6.74
C GLU A 376 24.28 -22.84 6.14
N THR A 377 23.46 -22.82 5.09
CA THR A 377 23.19 -21.59 4.31
C THR A 377 22.08 -20.72 4.91
N ASN A 378 21.25 -21.27 5.78
CA ASN A 378 20.17 -20.59 6.52
C ASN A 378 20.56 -20.23 7.96
N ASN A 379 21.83 -20.44 8.33
CA ASN A 379 22.38 -20.00 9.60
C ASN A 379 22.52 -18.48 9.70
N VAL A 380 22.40 -17.76 8.58
CA VAL A 380 22.61 -16.31 8.53
C VAL A 380 21.33 -15.57 8.14
N LEU A 381 20.92 -14.62 8.98
CA LEU A 381 19.92 -13.61 8.64
C LEU A 381 20.59 -12.25 8.56
N ALA A 382 20.45 -11.56 7.44
CA ALA A 382 20.84 -10.15 7.30
C ALA A 382 19.58 -9.28 7.20
N ARG A 383 19.49 -8.26 8.06
CA ARG A 383 18.38 -7.31 8.10
C ARG A 383 18.95 -5.88 8.07
N PRO A 384 18.55 -5.03 7.10
CA PRO A 384 18.94 -3.63 7.14
C PRO A 384 18.31 -2.96 8.37
N ILE A 385 19.05 -2.03 8.96
CA ILE A 385 18.56 -1.10 9.96
C ILE A 385 19.00 0.29 9.55
N VAL A 386 18.08 1.25 9.59
CA VAL A 386 18.40 2.63 9.27
C VAL A 386 18.14 3.50 10.47
N VAL A 387 19.22 4.01 11.03
CA VAL A 387 19.25 4.75 12.29
C VAL A 387 18.86 6.20 12.04
N GLY A 388 18.10 6.74 12.98
CA GLY A 388 17.67 8.13 12.96
C GLY A 388 16.41 8.37 12.15
N ARG A 389 15.63 7.32 11.82
CA ARG A 389 14.27 7.45 11.30
C ARG A 389 13.24 7.47 12.44
N GLY A 390 12.10 8.11 12.18
CA GLY A 390 10.99 8.20 13.10
C GLY A 390 11.19 9.24 14.19
N ALA A 391 10.14 9.46 14.96
CA ALA A 391 10.20 10.30 16.14
C ALA A 391 10.88 9.57 17.30
N ALA A 392 11.68 10.29 18.08
CA ALA A 392 12.17 9.86 19.37
C ALA A 392 11.05 9.99 20.42
N ALA A 393 10.03 9.14 20.30
CA ALA A 393 8.94 9.07 21.25
C ALA A 393 9.47 8.62 22.63
N PRO A 394 8.96 9.19 23.74
CA PRO A 394 9.37 8.79 25.09
C PRO A 394 8.76 7.44 25.52
N TYR A 395 7.81 6.92 24.74
CA TYR A 395 7.15 5.63 24.97
C TYR A 395 7.71 4.53 24.07
N THR A 396 7.54 3.28 24.50
CA THR A 396 7.78 2.08 23.67
C THR A 396 6.46 1.39 23.39
N SER A 397 6.19 1.11 22.11
CA SER A 397 5.01 0.37 21.65
C SER A 397 5.27 -1.13 21.65
N TYR A 398 4.29 -1.92 22.08
CA TYR A 398 4.29 -3.37 22.09
C TYR A 398 3.04 -3.87 21.37
N GLU A 399 3.20 -4.61 20.28
CA GLU A 399 2.08 -5.25 19.58
C GLU A 399 1.48 -6.37 20.44
N ALA A 400 0.16 -6.44 20.52
CA ALA A 400 -0.52 -7.39 21.39
C ALA A 400 -0.24 -8.84 21.00
N GLU A 401 -0.16 -9.11 19.69
CA GLU A 401 0.06 -10.44 19.14
C GLU A 401 1.50 -10.95 19.30
N ASP A 402 2.46 -10.06 19.61
CA ASP A 402 3.85 -10.44 19.92
C ASP A 402 4.00 -10.81 21.42
N GLY A 403 2.98 -10.53 22.24
CA GLY A 403 2.90 -10.90 23.65
C GLY A 403 2.46 -12.34 23.90
N GLN A 404 2.31 -12.70 25.18
CA GLN A 404 1.62 -13.94 25.58
C GLN A 404 0.12 -13.66 25.65
N TYR A 405 -0.72 -14.44 24.97
CA TYR A 405 -2.16 -14.21 25.00
C TYR A 405 -2.99 -15.48 25.09
N GLN A 406 -4.19 -15.33 25.64
CA GLN A 406 -5.29 -16.29 25.55
C GLN A 406 -6.47 -15.52 24.96
N GLY A 407 -6.71 -15.67 23.66
CA GLY A 407 -7.68 -14.93 22.89
C GLY A 407 -7.68 -15.39 21.43
N GLU A 408 -8.49 -14.78 20.59
CA GLU A 408 -8.51 -15.01 19.15
C GLU A 408 -7.53 -14.06 18.46
N LEU A 409 -6.57 -14.57 17.70
CA LEU A 409 -5.72 -13.75 16.84
C LEU A 409 -6.51 -13.34 15.60
N LEU A 410 -6.64 -12.03 15.40
CA LEU A 410 -7.17 -11.44 14.17
C LEU A 410 -5.99 -11.10 13.27
N GLN A 411 -6.08 -11.43 11.98
CA GLN A 411 -5.02 -11.17 11.00
C GLN A 411 -5.62 -10.81 9.64
N ALA A 412 -5.09 -9.76 9.02
CA ALA A 412 -5.55 -9.33 7.70
C ALA A 412 -5.01 -10.26 6.60
N ASP A 413 -5.76 -10.35 5.51
CA ASP A 413 -5.25 -10.90 4.26
C ASP A 413 -4.27 -9.93 3.57
N ALA A 414 -3.70 -10.39 2.46
CA ALA A 414 -2.75 -9.61 1.67
C ALA A 414 -3.39 -8.39 0.98
N THR A 415 -4.69 -8.45 0.66
CA THR A 415 -5.43 -7.38 -0.01
C THR A 415 -5.78 -6.24 0.93
N ARG A 416 -5.88 -6.51 2.24
CA ARG A 416 -6.17 -5.53 3.30
C ARG A 416 -7.39 -4.69 2.96
N THR A 417 -8.44 -5.38 2.52
CA THR A 417 -9.70 -4.82 2.04
C THR A 417 -10.20 -3.70 2.95
N PHE A 418 -10.51 -2.54 2.36
CA PHE A 418 -10.95 -1.33 3.03
C PHE A 418 -12.46 -1.13 2.80
N GLY A 419 -13.11 -0.34 3.67
CA GLY A 419 -14.54 -0.01 3.51
C GLY A 419 -15.50 -1.06 4.05
N HIS A 420 -14.97 -2.17 4.54
CA HIS A 420 -15.70 -3.25 5.23
C HIS A 420 -15.22 -3.40 6.66
N THR A 421 -16.08 -3.94 7.54
CA THR A 421 -15.70 -4.19 8.94
C THR A 421 -14.67 -5.30 9.04
N ASN A 422 -13.41 -4.89 9.19
CA ASN A 422 -12.28 -5.78 9.39
C ASN A 422 -11.32 -5.17 10.40
N PHE A 423 -11.31 -5.72 11.62
CA PHE A 423 -10.44 -5.24 12.70
C PHE A 423 -8.96 -5.42 12.34
N ALA A 424 -8.61 -6.51 11.68
CA ALA A 424 -7.21 -6.82 11.42
C ALA A 424 -6.61 -5.89 10.37
N SER A 425 -7.38 -5.47 9.35
CA SER A 425 -6.90 -4.48 8.38
C SER A 425 -6.67 -3.12 9.04
N GLU A 426 -7.38 -2.76 10.12
CA GLU A 426 -7.16 -1.51 10.86
C GLU A 426 -6.22 -1.62 12.07
N SER A 427 -5.63 -2.80 12.29
CA SER A 427 -4.69 -3.06 13.39
C SER A 427 -3.26 -2.72 12.99
N SER A 428 -2.46 -2.28 13.96
CA SER A 428 -1.01 -2.17 13.81
C SER A 428 -0.42 -3.54 13.48
N GLY A 429 0.57 -3.58 12.59
CA GLY A 429 1.10 -4.86 12.09
C GLY A 429 0.08 -5.73 11.34
N ARG A 430 -1.13 -5.20 11.08
CA ARG A 430 -2.30 -5.88 10.50
C ARG A 430 -2.80 -7.07 11.30
N ARG A 431 -2.59 -7.06 12.62
CA ARG A 431 -2.97 -8.12 13.55
C ARG A 431 -3.36 -7.56 14.91
N SER A 432 -4.26 -8.22 15.61
CA SER A 432 -4.63 -7.86 16.99
C SER A 432 -5.20 -9.08 17.72
N VAL A 433 -5.35 -8.99 19.05
CA VAL A 433 -5.88 -10.09 19.86
C VAL A 433 -7.27 -9.74 20.39
N ARG A 434 -8.26 -10.58 20.10
CA ARG A 434 -9.65 -10.42 20.55
C ARG A 434 -9.97 -11.30 21.76
N LEU A 435 -10.51 -10.66 22.80
CA LEU A 435 -10.94 -11.28 24.06
C LEU A 435 -12.47 -11.36 24.12
N THR A 436 -13.03 -12.56 24.03
CA THR A 436 -14.47 -12.86 23.98
C THR A 436 -14.99 -13.58 25.23
N SER A 437 -14.11 -14.03 26.13
CA SER A 437 -14.48 -14.78 27.33
C SER A 437 -13.75 -14.31 28.58
N THR A 438 -14.38 -14.44 29.76
CA THR A 438 -13.73 -14.14 31.04
C THR A 438 -12.48 -15.01 31.24
N GLY A 439 -11.38 -14.39 31.70
CA GLY A 439 -10.08 -15.02 31.90
C GLY A 439 -9.13 -14.91 30.70
N GLN A 440 -9.64 -14.53 29.51
CA GLN A 440 -8.81 -14.25 28.35
C GLN A 440 -7.97 -12.98 28.55
N TYR A 441 -6.76 -12.96 28.02
CA TYR A 441 -5.80 -11.89 28.26
C TYR A 441 -4.79 -11.67 27.12
N VAL A 442 -4.14 -10.51 27.16
CA VAL A 442 -2.85 -10.20 26.52
C VAL A 442 -1.86 -9.81 27.61
N GLU A 443 -0.65 -10.37 27.60
CA GLU A 443 0.44 -10.10 28.54
C GLU A 443 1.72 -9.73 27.79
N ILE A 444 2.19 -8.50 28.01
CA ILE A 444 3.46 -7.98 27.50
C ILE A 444 4.50 -7.92 28.62
N THR A 445 5.78 -7.98 28.26
CA THR A 445 6.89 -7.78 29.20
C THR A 445 7.62 -6.50 28.83
N SER A 446 7.71 -5.54 29.76
CA SER A 446 8.31 -4.24 29.48
C SER A 446 9.80 -4.35 29.21
N THR A 447 10.27 -3.62 28.20
CA THR A 447 11.69 -3.39 27.89
C THR A 447 12.19 -2.04 28.40
N VAL A 448 11.29 -1.21 28.93
CA VAL A 448 11.55 0.11 29.52
C VAL A 448 10.95 0.21 30.93
N PRO A 449 11.50 1.08 31.81
CA PRO A 449 10.76 1.48 33.01
C PRO A 449 9.49 2.24 32.61
N THR A 450 8.44 2.14 33.41
CA THR A 450 7.16 2.77 33.06
C THR A 450 6.29 3.09 34.28
N ASN A 451 5.49 4.14 34.18
CA ASN A 451 4.43 4.50 35.13
C ASN A 451 3.16 4.95 34.41
N SER A 452 3.00 4.62 33.12
CA SER A 452 1.80 4.89 32.35
C SER A 452 1.54 3.77 31.36
N ILE A 453 0.31 3.74 30.84
CA ILE A 453 -0.08 2.81 29.80
C ILE A 453 -1.03 3.52 28.85
N VAL A 454 -0.84 3.32 27.54
CA VAL A 454 -1.86 3.58 26.51
C VAL A 454 -2.18 2.25 25.85
N VAL A 455 -3.46 1.95 25.64
CA VAL A 455 -3.94 0.74 24.98
C VAL A 455 -4.77 1.15 23.78
N ARG A 456 -4.28 0.85 22.57
CA ARG A 456 -5.11 0.95 21.36
C ARG A 456 -6.04 -0.26 21.34
N ASN A 457 -7.33 0.00 21.38
CA ASN A 457 -8.34 -1.02 21.64
C ASN A 457 -9.62 -0.77 20.83
N SER A 458 -10.45 -1.81 20.75
CA SER A 458 -11.82 -1.68 20.27
C SER A 458 -12.77 -2.46 21.17
N ILE A 459 -13.86 -1.81 21.55
CA ILE A 459 -15.03 -2.41 22.17
C ILE A 459 -16.26 -2.14 21.28
N PRO A 460 -17.34 -2.95 21.39
CA PRO A 460 -18.55 -2.71 20.60
C PRO A 460 -19.12 -1.29 20.81
N ASP A 461 -19.66 -0.72 19.74
CA ASP A 461 -20.64 0.37 19.87
C ASP A 461 -21.97 -0.18 20.44
N THR A 462 -22.84 0.72 20.90
CA THR A 462 -24.21 0.34 21.28
C THR A 462 -25.10 0.16 20.05
N ALA A 463 -26.22 -0.55 20.22
CA ALA A 463 -27.15 -0.81 19.12
C ALA A 463 -27.74 0.46 18.48
N GLY A 464 -27.78 1.59 19.19
CA GLY A 464 -28.26 2.88 18.69
C GLY A 464 -27.16 3.80 18.17
N GLY A 465 -25.91 3.37 18.18
CA GLY A 465 -24.75 4.26 18.09
C GLY A 465 -24.54 5.03 19.40
N GLY A 466 -23.60 5.98 19.42
CA GLY A 466 -23.37 6.79 20.63
C GLY A 466 -22.07 6.47 21.36
N GLY A 467 -21.48 5.31 21.11
CA GLY A 467 -20.43 4.74 21.94
C GLY A 467 -20.96 4.01 23.17
N ALA A 468 -20.16 3.06 23.64
CA ALA A 468 -20.30 2.39 24.92
C ALA A 468 -19.05 2.62 25.76
N ASP A 469 -19.19 2.60 27.09
CA ASP A 469 -18.08 2.56 28.02
C ASP A 469 -17.96 1.16 28.63
N ALA A 470 -16.73 0.71 28.79
CA ALA A 470 -16.41 -0.55 29.45
C ALA A 470 -15.11 -0.45 30.24
N THR A 471 -14.79 -1.49 30.99
CA THR A 471 -13.48 -1.61 31.64
C THR A 471 -12.74 -2.84 31.16
N LEU A 472 -11.41 -2.79 31.26
CA LEU A 472 -10.51 -3.93 31.07
C LEU A 472 -9.52 -3.98 32.23
N SER A 473 -9.38 -5.14 32.87
CA SER A 473 -8.59 -5.26 34.10
C SER A 473 -7.09 -5.34 33.78
N LEU A 474 -6.29 -4.50 34.45
CA LEU A 474 -4.83 -4.47 34.35
C LEU A 474 -4.19 -5.16 35.55
N TYR A 475 -3.36 -6.16 35.26
CA TYR A 475 -2.52 -6.86 36.22
C TYR A 475 -1.05 -6.56 35.95
N VAL A 476 -0.28 -6.44 37.02
CA VAL A 476 1.18 -6.30 36.96
C VAL A 476 1.83 -7.43 37.75
N ASN A 477 2.68 -8.22 37.08
CA ASN A 477 3.29 -9.43 37.64
C ASN A 477 2.25 -10.37 38.31
N GLY A 478 1.08 -10.51 37.66
CA GLY A 478 -0.03 -11.34 38.14
C GLY A 478 -0.85 -10.74 39.29
N THR A 479 -0.55 -9.52 39.74
CA THR A 479 -1.32 -8.80 40.79
C THR A 479 -2.22 -7.76 40.15
N PHE A 480 -3.50 -7.73 40.49
CA PHE A 480 -4.43 -6.70 40.01
C PHE A 480 -3.95 -5.31 40.46
N VAL A 481 -3.93 -4.36 39.53
CA VAL A 481 -3.52 -2.97 39.79
C VAL A 481 -4.70 -2.02 39.70
N GLN A 482 -5.36 -1.99 38.55
CA GLN A 482 -6.52 -1.13 38.30
C GLN A 482 -7.34 -1.64 37.11
N LYS A 483 -8.54 -1.08 36.93
CA LYS A 483 -9.31 -1.19 35.69
C LYS A 483 -8.97 -0.01 34.78
N LEU A 484 -8.73 -0.27 33.51
CA LEU A 484 -8.64 0.77 32.48
C LEU A 484 -10.05 1.08 31.98
N ASN A 485 -10.37 2.36 31.80
CA ASN A 485 -11.62 2.80 31.20
C ASN A 485 -11.45 2.83 29.68
N LEU A 486 -12.29 2.09 28.97
CA LEU A 486 -12.32 2.01 27.51
C LEU A 486 -13.64 2.61 27.04
N SER A 487 -13.62 3.28 25.89
CA SER A 487 -14.82 3.83 25.26
C SER A 487 -14.81 3.54 23.76
N SER A 488 -15.98 3.36 23.18
CA SER A 488 -16.17 3.35 21.71
C SER A 488 -16.76 4.66 21.19
N LYS A 489 -16.94 5.68 22.05
CA LYS A 489 -17.56 6.97 21.71
C LYS A 489 -16.93 7.67 20.51
N HIS A 490 -15.61 7.63 20.41
CA HIS A 490 -14.83 8.21 19.34
C HIS A 490 -14.26 7.13 18.43
N SER A 491 -15.01 6.07 18.16
CA SER A 491 -14.72 5.03 17.15
C SER A 491 -16.01 4.67 16.42
N TRP A 492 -15.94 3.75 15.46
CA TRP A 492 -17.08 3.27 14.67
C TRP A 492 -17.72 4.34 13.77
N LEU A 493 -17.23 4.40 12.53
CA LEU A 493 -17.88 5.11 11.45
C LEU A 493 -18.54 4.11 10.50
N TYR A 494 -19.84 4.26 10.30
CA TYR A 494 -20.69 3.34 9.56
C TYR A 494 -21.07 3.86 8.18
N GLY A 495 -21.06 2.98 7.19
CA GLY A 495 -21.50 3.27 5.83
C GLY A 495 -20.68 2.52 4.78
N THR A 496 -21.23 2.44 3.57
CA THR A 496 -20.65 1.73 2.43
C THR A 496 -19.95 2.67 1.43
N THR A 497 -19.75 3.93 1.80
CA THR A 497 -19.13 4.95 0.94
C THR A 497 -17.71 5.26 1.40
N ASP A 498 -16.83 5.56 0.47
CA ASP A 498 -15.46 6.01 0.77
C ASP A 498 -15.37 7.51 1.07
N GLN A 499 -16.47 8.25 0.82
CA GLN A 499 -16.57 9.64 1.22
C GLN A 499 -16.82 9.75 2.73
N PRO A 500 -15.93 10.38 3.50
CA PRO A 500 -16.02 10.41 4.95
C PRO A 500 -17.22 11.23 5.41
N GLU A 501 -17.65 12.25 4.66
CA GLU A 501 -18.87 13.02 4.93
C GLU A 501 -20.14 12.19 4.75
N GLY A 502 -20.07 11.07 4.03
CA GLY A 502 -21.16 10.12 3.89
C GLY A 502 -21.18 9.02 4.96
N LEU A 503 -20.16 8.96 5.82
CA LEU A 503 -20.13 8.04 6.96
C LEU A 503 -20.94 8.62 8.13
N THR A 504 -21.52 7.72 8.91
CA THR A 504 -22.39 8.08 10.04
C THR A 504 -21.90 7.43 11.33
N ASN A 505 -22.32 7.93 12.48
CA ASN A 505 -22.12 7.30 13.78
C ASN A 505 -23.35 6.49 14.23
N THR A 506 -24.17 6.05 13.26
CA THR A 506 -25.36 5.22 13.47
C THR A 506 -25.08 3.82 12.90
N PRO A 507 -25.21 2.74 13.69
CA PRO A 507 -24.86 1.40 13.27
C PRO A 507 -25.50 0.95 11.96
N GLN A 508 -24.67 0.44 11.05
CA GLN A 508 -25.03 -0.19 9.77
C GLN A 508 -24.19 -1.47 9.58
N ALA A 509 -24.36 -2.15 8.45
CA ALA A 509 -23.68 -3.42 8.18
C ALA A 509 -22.15 -3.27 8.12
N ASP A 510 -21.67 -2.25 7.42
CA ASP A 510 -20.24 -1.94 7.30
C ASP A 510 -19.86 -0.75 8.19
N ALA A 511 -18.72 -0.92 8.86
CA ALA A 511 -18.09 0.03 9.76
C ALA A 511 -16.58 0.03 9.57
N ARG A 512 -15.97 1.19 9.79
CA ARG A 512 -14.53 1.45 9.76
C ARG A 512 -14.14 2.38 10.90
N ARG A 513 -12.84 2.66 11.07
CA ARG A 513 -12.30 3.46 12.18
C ARG A 513 -12.70 2.82 13.52
N LEU A 514 -12.40 1.53 13.63
CA LEU A 514 -12.90 0.60 14.65
C LEU A 514 -12.17 0.72 15.99
N PHE A 515 -10.98 1.30 16.00
CA PHE A 515 -10.14 1.42 17.19
C PHE A 515 -10.13 2.85 17.73
N ASP A 516 -9.90 2.95 19.03
CA ASP A 516 -9.62 4.17 19.79
C ASP A 516 -8.51 3.88 20.82
N GLU A 517 -8.07 4.88 21.56
CA GLU A 517 -7.04 4.72 22.58
C GLU A 517 -7.57 4.99 24.00
N ALA A 518 -7.15 4.16 24.96
CA ALA A 518 -7.38 4.36 26.38
C ALA A 518 -6.04 4.55 27.09
N HIS A 519 -5.91 5.58 27.92
CA HIS A 519 -4.66 5.89 28.62
C HIS A 519 -4.86 6.04 30.13
N ALA A 520 -3.83 5.69 30.91
CA ALA A 520 -3.83 5.86 32.36
C ALA A 520 -2.42 6.03 32.92
N LEU A 521 -2.29 6.88 33.95
CA LEU A 521 -1.14 6.84 34.85
C LEU A 521 -1.29 5.67 35.84
N LEU A 522 -0.18 5.03 36.15
CA LEU A 522 -0.12 3.91 37.09
C LEU A 522 0.19 4.42 38.50
N PRO A 523 -0.23 3.69 39.56
CA PRO A 523 -0.02 4.13 40.95
C PRO A 523 1.44 4.28 41.38
N GLN A 524 2.38 3.69 40.63
CA GLN A 524 3.81 3.71 40.87
C GLN A 524 4.59 3.43 39.58
N SER A 525 5.89 3.70 39.60
CA SER A 525 6.80 3.27 38.53
C SER A 525 7.18 1.80 38.69
N TYR A 526 7.25 1.11 37.55
CA TYR A 526 7.65 -0.28 37.44
C TYR A 526 8.98 -0.39 36.65
N PRO A 527 9.89 -1.29 37.05
CA PRO A 527 11.17 -1.49 36.36
C PRO A 527 11.01 -2.25 35.04
N VAL A 528 12.07 -2.28 34.23
CA VAL A 528 12.22 -3.15 33.05
C VAL A 528 12.00 -4.62 33.45
N GLY A 529 11.41 -5.42 32.56
CA GLY A 529 11.09 -6.83 32.77
C GLY A 529 9.76 -7.07 33.49
N THR A 530 9.02 -6.01 33.79
CA THR A 530 7.70 -6.09 34.43
C THR A 530 6.67 -6.62 33.43
N LYS A 531 5.83 -7.56 33.88
CA LYS A 531 4.75 -8.12 33.07
C LYS A 531 3.46 -7.32 33.24
N PHE A 532 2.92 -6.78 32.17
CA PHE A 532 1.63 -6.10 32.13
C PHE A 532 0.62 -6.97 31.41
N ARG A 533 -0.44 -7.37 32.11
CA ARG A 533 -1.51 -8.20 31.56
C ARG A 533 -2.82 -7.45 31.53
N LEU A 534 -3.38 -7.30 30.34
CA LEU A 534 -4.75 -6.83 30.08
C LEU A 534 -5.65 -8.06 30.02
N GLN A 535 -6.55 -8.21 30.99
CA GLN A 535 -7.39 -9.40 31.15
C GLN A 535 -8.86 -9.01 31.22
N ARG A 536 -9.70 -9.77 30.54
CA ARG A 536 -11.16 -9.65 30.66
C ARG A 536 -11.63 -10.42 31.89
N ASP A 537 -11.95 -9.72 32.97
CA ASP A 537 -12.52 -10.29 34.19
C ASP A 537 -14.06 -10.28 34.17
N ALA A 538 -14.68 -10.83 35.24
CA ALA A 538 -16.15 -10.91 35.34
C ALA A 538 -16.85 -9.53 35.34
N GLY A 539 -16.15 -8.47 35.76
CA GLY A 539 -16.65 -7.10 35.71
C GLY A 539 -16.31 -6.35 34.42
N ASP A 540 -15.64 -6.99 33.45
CA ASP A 540 -15.29 -6.43 32.15
C ASP A 540 -16.36 -6.91 31.14
N THR A 541 -17.41 -6.08 31.01
CA THR A 541 -18.72 -6.48 30.48
C THR A 541 -18.91 -6.29 28.98
N ALA A 542 -17.96 -5.71 28.25
CA ALA A 542 -18.09 -5.55 26.80
C ALA A 542 -18.18 -6.93 26.12
N ALA A 543 -18.95 -7.03 25.03
CA ALA A 543 -19.14 -8.30 24.33
C ALA A 543 -17.81 -8.89 23.83
N PHE A 544 -16.88 -8.02 23.41
CA PHE A 544 -15.50 -8.35 23.12
C PHE A 544 -14.58 -7.16 23.42
N TYR A 545 -13.27 -7.45 23.44
CA TYR A 545 -12.20 -6.46 23.48
C TYR A 545 -11.18 -6.85 22.43
N ALA A 546 -10.97 -6.03 21.40
CA ALA A 546 -9.81 -6.19 20.52
C ALA A 546 -8.68 -5.32 21.09
N VAL A 547 -7.54 -5.93 21.39
CA VAL A 547 -6.33 -5.26 21.88
C VAL A 547 -5.33 -5.28 20.72
N ASP A 548 -4.96 -4.11 20.25
CA ASP A 548 -4.05 -3.92 19.12
C ASP A 548 -2.61 -3.75 19.60
N LEU A 549 -2.34 -2.66 20.30
CA LEU A 549 -1.01 -2.36 20.84
C LEU A 549 -1.09 -1.69 22.20
N VAL A 550 0.06 -1.69 22.89
CA VAL A 550 0.25 -1.03 24.17
C VAL A 550 1.47 -0.13 24.12
N ASP A 551 1.32 1.16 24.44
CA ASP A 551 2.45 2.06 24.68
C ASP A 551 2.76 2.11 26.19
N LEU A 552 4.03 1.92 26.57
CA LEU A 552 4.51 2.13 27.93
C LEU A 552 5.51 3.29 27.96
N GLU A 553 5.30 4.24 28.87
CA GLU A 553 6.13 5.43 29.04
C GLU A 553 6.56 5.58 30.50
N GLN A 554 7.77 6.11 30.74
CA GLN A 554 8.16 6.65 32.03
C GLN A 554 7.86 8.15 32.04
N VAL A 555 6.64 8.49 32.42
CA VAL A 555 6.15 9.88 32.51
C VAL A 555 6.83 10.60 33.67
N ALA A 556 7.36 11.79 33.38
CA ALA A 556 7.94 12.66 34.40
C ALA A 556 6.84 13.26 35.30
N PRO A 557 7.15 13.64 36.55
CA PRO A 557 6.23 14.44 37.38
C PRO A 557 5.81 15.74 36.67
N PRO A 558 4.65 16.33 37.01
CA PRO A 558 4.22 17.59 36.43
C PRO A 558 5.26 18.69 36.68
N THR A 559 5.54 19.50 35.66
CA THR A 559 6.48 20.61 35.80
C THR A 559 5.89 21.71 36.68
N ALA A 560 6.76 22.40 37.42
CA ALA A 560 6.35 23.52 38.26
C ALA A 560 6.11 24.79 37.42
N LYS A 561 5.17 25.64 37.86
CA LYS A 561 4.90 26.94 37.25
C LYS A 561 6.20 27.77 37.16
N PRO A 562 6.61 28.22 35.96
CA PRO A 562 7.71 29.17 35.82
C PRO A 562 7.42 30.46 36.57
N ALA A 563 8.44 31.06 37.19
CA ALA A 563 8.28 32.22 38.06
C ALA A 563 7.67 33.42 37.33
N GLU A 564 7.95 33.55 36.04
CA GLU A 564 7.47 34.61 35.16
C GLU A 564 6.02 34.45 34.69
N CYS A 565 5.45 33.23 34.73
CA CYS A 565 4.10 32.98 34.22
C CYS A 565 3.01 33.21 35.28
N SER A 566 1.82 33.60 34.83
CA SER A 566 0.61 33.69 35.65
C SER A 566 -0.31 32.50 35.37
N SER A 567 -0.95 31.96 36.42
CA SER A 567 -1.77 30.74 36.29
C SER A 567 -3.18 31.09 35.81
N ILE A 568 -3.79 30.25 34.98
CA ILE A 568 -5.22 30.39 34.61
C ILE A 568 -6.16 30.37 35.84
N THR A 569 -5.72 29.76 36.95
CA THR A 569 -6.45 29.80 38.23
C THR A 569 -6.54 31.21 38.83
N ASP A 570 -5.56 32.07 38.55
CA ASP A 570 -5.57 33.47 38.98
C ASP A 570 -6.65 34.28 38.22
N PHE A 571 -7.14 33.73 37.10
CA PHE A 571 -8.21 34.25 36.27
C PHE A 571 -9.56 33.55 36.51
N GLY A 572 -9.62 32.64 37.49
CA GLY A 572 -10.87 32.00 37.93
C GLY A 572 -11.13 30.58 37.39
N ALA A 573 -10.17 29.98 36.65
CA ALA A 573 -10.28 28.58 36.25
C ALA A 573 -10.16 27.65 37.47
N VAL A 574 -10.88 26.51 37.46
CA VAL A 574 -10.84 25.51 38.54
C VAL A 574 -10.65 24.12 37.92
N PRO A 575 -9.56 23.39 38.26
CA PRO A 575 -9.31 22.09 37.64
C PRO A 575 -10.32 21.04 38.10
N ASP A 576 -10.62 20.10 37.21
CA ASP A 576 -11.35 18.85 37.50
C ASP A 576 -12.78 19.04 38.05
N ASP A 577 -13.39 20.22 37.90
CA ASP A 577 -14.74 20.52 38.42
C ASP A 577 -15.87 20.29 37.38
N GLY A 578 -15.49 20.05 36.12
CA GLY A 578 -16.40 19.82 35.00
C GLY A 578 -17.11 21.07 34.46
N LEU A 579 -16.81 22.25 35.00
CA LEU A 579 -17.35 23.54 34.58
C LEU A 579 -16.47 24.16 33.48
N ASP A 580 -17.06 25.04 32.67
CA ASP A 580 -16.38 25.68 31.53
C ASP A 580 -15.39 26.77 32.00
N ASP A 581 -14.10 26.56 31.72
CA ASP A 581 -12.99 27.45 32.06
C ASP A 581 -12.64 28.44 30.93
N THR A 582 -13.33 28.38 29.79
CA THR A 582 -13.01 29.17 28.59
C THR A 582 -12.78 30.65 28.88
N THR A 583 -13.64 31.25 29.72
CA THR A 583 -13.55 32.68 30.04
C THR A 583 -12.24 33.02 30.78
N ALA A 584 -11.83 32.16 31.72
CA ALA A 584 -10.58 32.35 32.46
C ALA A 584 -9.35 32.15 31.57
N ILE A 585 -9.38 31.14 30.70
CA ILE A 585 -8.31 30.88 29.73
C ILE A 585 -8.17 32.06 28.76
N GLN A 586 -9.28 32.53 28.18
CA GLN A 586 -9.30 33.68 27.29
C GLN A 586 -8.76 34.94 27.97
N ALA A 587 -9.14 35.17 29.23
CA ALA A 587 -8.67 36.34 29.99
C ALA A 587 -7.14 36.28 30.24
N ALA A 588 -6.60 35.11 30.59
CA ALA A 588 -5.16 34.93 30.77
C ALA A 588 -4.39 35.15 29.47
N VAL A 589 -4.85 34.57 28.36
CA VAL A 589 -4.24 34.73 27.02
C VAL A 589 -4.29 36.20 26.57
N THR A 590 -5.42 36.88 26.80
CA THR A 590 -5.57 38.30 26.48
C THR A 590 -4.62 39.17 27.33
N ALA A 591 -4.40 38.81 28.60
CA ALA A 591 -3.47 39.53 29.47
C ALA A 591 -2.02 39.40 28.99
N ASP A 592 -1.62 38.22 28.51
CA ASP A 592 -0.29 37.99 27.94
C ASP A 592 -0.09 38.76 26.63
N GLN A 593 -1.05 38.64 25.72
CA GLN A 593 -1.06 39.38 24.45
C GLN A 593 -0.99 40.90 24.64
N ASN A 594 -1.58 41.42 25.72
CA ASN A 594 -1.52 42.85 26.07
C ASN A 594 -0.25 43.23 26.87
N GLY A 595 0.66 42.30 27.13
CA GLY A 595 1.89 42.51 27.89
C GLY A 595 1.68 42.75 29.40
N SER A 596 0.52 42.36 29.94
CA SER A 596 0.20 42.50 31.37
C SER A 596 0.77 41.36 32.21
N ILE A 597 1.02 40.21 31.60
CA ILE A 597 1.78 39.08 32.14
C ILE A 597 2.83 38.66 31.10
N ALA A 598 3.80 37.84 31.48
CA ALA A 598 4.89 37.41 30.58
C ALA A 598 4.65 36.05 29.91
N CYS A 599 3.76 35.23 30.48
CA CYS A 599 3.25 33.99 29.89
C CYS A 599 2.04 33.47 30.67
N VAL A 600 1.23 32.67 29.99
CA VAL A 600 0.13 31.89 30.55
C VAL A 600 0.65 30.54 31.03
N TRP A 601 0.31 30.17 32.26
CA TRP A 601 0.55 28.86 32.83
C TRP A 601 -0.75 28.08 33.01
N ILE A 602 -0.80 26.86 32.47
CA ILE A 602 -1.88 25.89 32.65
C ILE A 602 -1.38 24.80 33.61
N PRO A 603 -1.84 24.76 34.88
CA PRO A 603 -1.40 23.74 35.83
C PRO A 603 -1.85 22.32 35.45
N ALA A 604 -1.35 21.33 36.20
CA ALA A 604 -1.87 19.98 36.14
C ALA A 604 -3.37 19.96 36.54
N GLY A 605 -4.17 19.19 35.80
CA GLY A 605 -5.62 19.11 35.90
C GLY A 605 -6.28 19.02 34.52
N GLN A 606 -7.56 18.64 34.52
CA GLN A 606 -8.44 18.75 33.37
C GLN A 606 -9.21 20.07 33.42
N TRP A 607 -9.24 20.77 32.29
CA TRP A 607 -9.83 22.10 32.14
C TRP A 607 -10.78 22.09 30.96
N ARG A 608 -12.05 22.45 31.20
CA ARG A 608 -13.06 22.37 30.15
C ARG A 608 -13.03 23.64 29.31
N GLN A 609 -12.91 23.49 28.00
CA GLN A 609 -12.90 24.59 27.04
C GLN A 609 -14.00 24.37 26.01
N GLU A 610 -15.00 25.26 25.99
CA GLU A 610 -16.17 25.16 25.10
C GLU A 610 -16.25 26.29 24.06
N LYS A 611 -15.28 27.23 24.01
CA LYS A 611 -15.07 28.12 22.86
C LYS A 611 -13.61 28.19 22.43
N LYS A 612 -13.39 28.49 21.15
CA LYS A 612 -12.05 28.74 20.59
C LYS A 612 -11.42 29.96 21.26
N ILE A 613 -10.18 29.84 21.73
CA ILE A 613 -9.41 30.99 22.22
C ILE A 613 -8.87 31.77 21.01
N LEU A 614 -9.25 33.04 20.91
CA LEU A 614 -8.91 33.92 19.79
C LEU A 614 -8.81 35.39 20.25
N THR A 615 -8.32 36.28 19.40
CA THR A 615 -8.26 37.72 19.67
C THR A 615 -9.58 38.38 19.30
N ASP A 616 -10.09 39.25 20.17
CA ASP A 616 -11.20 40.12 19.79
C ASP A 616 -10.77 41.17 18.76
N ASP A 617 -11.41 41.21 17.59
CA ASP A 617 -11.16 42.17 16.52
C ASP A 617 -11.88 43.48 16.83
N PRO A 618 -11.18 44.52 17.29
CA PRO A 618 -11.82 45.78 17.65
C PRO A 618 -12.47 46.48 16.44
N LEU A 619 -12.09 46.08 15.23
CA LEU A 619 -12.63 46.62 13.98
C LEU A 619 -13.80 45.82 13.41
N ASN A 620 -14.15 44.67 14.01
CA ASN A 620 -15.22 43.77 13.55
C ASN A 620 -15.14 43.50 12.03
N ARG A 621 -13.94 43.26 11.50
CA ARG A 621 -13.69 43.13 10.04
C ARG A 621 -14.19 41.79 9.48
N GLY A 622 -14.23 40.74 10.30
CA GLY A 622 -14.75 39.43 9.94
C GLY A 622 -16.14 39.15 10.52
N THR A 623 -16.95 38.35 9.82
CA THR A 623 -18.32 37.99 10.25
C THR A 623 -18.37 37.26 11.59
N TYR A 624 -17.27 36.58 11.98
CA TYR A 624 -17.18 35.76 13.19
C TYR A 624 -15.98 36.10 14.07
N ASN A 625 -15.38 37.29 13.92
CA ASN A 625 -14.22 37.68 14.72
C ASN A 625 -13.02 36.68 14.62
N GLN A 626 -12.56 36.44 13.38
CA GLN A 626 -11.55 35.43 13.02
C GLN A 626 -10.11 35.97 13.10
N VAL A 627 -9.81 36.69 14.17
CA VAL A 627 -8.46 37.22 14.44
C VAL A 627 -7.79 36.31 15.46
N GLY A 628 -6.69 35.70 15.07
CA GLY A 628 -5.95 34.78 15.94
C GLY A 628 -5.18 35.50 17.04
N ILE A 629 -4.78 34.75 18.05
CA ILE A 629 -3.87 35.21 19.09
C ILE A 629 -2.49 35.49 18.51
N ARG A 630 -1.79 36.45 19.10
CA ARG A 630 -0.46 36.87 18.70
C ARG A 630 0.41 37.26 19.87
N ASP A 631 1.71 37.08 19.72
CA ASP A 631 2.69 37.45 20.76
C ASP A 631 2.39 36.79 22.12
N VAL A 632 1.85 35.57 22.11
CA VAL A 632 1.43 34.83 23.32
C VAL A 632 2.37 33.67 23.61
N THR A 633 2.74 33.47 24.87
CA THR A 633 3.40 32.25 25.38
C THR A 633 2.49 31.51 26.35
N ILE A 634 2.14 30.26 26.02
CA ILE A 634 1.32 29.35 26.83
C ILE A 634 2.14 28.11 27.17
N ARG A 635 2.20 27.75 28.46
CA ARG A 635 2.93 26.57 28.94
C ARG A 635 2.06 25.74 29.87
N GLY A 636 2.04 24.43 29.67
CA GLY A 636 1.41 23.46 30.57
C GLY A 636 2.41 22.72 31.46
N ALA A 637 1.88 21.85 32.31
CA ALA A 637 2.64 21.02 33.24
C ALA A 637 3.18 19.70 32.62
N GLY A 638 2.99 19.50 31.32
CA GLY A 638 3.25 18.26 30.57
C GLY A 638 1.98 17.68 29.96
N MET A 639 2.08 17.02 28.80
CA MET A 639 0.92 16.46 28.07
C MET A 639 0.05 15.51 28.90
N TRP A 640 0.66 14.74 29.81
CA TRP A 640 -0.04 13.81 30.70
C TRP A 640 -0.73 14.49 31.89
N HIS A 641 -0.46 15.78 32.11
CA HIS A 641 -0.84 16.50 33.34
C HIS A 641 -1.78 17.66 33.07
N SER A 642 -1.56 18.46 32.03
CA SER A 642 -2.40 19.61 31.68
C SER A 642 -3.25 19.30 30.46
N GLN A 643 -4.55 19.07 30.67
CA GLN A 643 -5.46 18.66 29.60
C GLN A 643 -6.58 19.68 29.42
N LEU A 644 -6.68 20.26 28.23
CA LEU A 644 -7.86 20.98 27.78
C LEU A 644 -8.81 19.99 27.12
N TYR A 645 -10.11 20.08 27.40
CA TYR A 645 -11.10 19.21 26.76
C TYR A 645 -12.44 19.89 26.52
N THR A 646 -13.21 19.40 25.56
CA THR A 646 -14.60 19.84 25.31
C THR A 646 -15.57 18.66 25.45
N LEU A 647 -16.81 18.92 25.89
CA LEU A 647 -17.90 17.95 25.87
C LEU A 647 -18.87 18.16 24.70
N THR A 648 -18.81 19.32 24.05
CA THR A 648 -19.73 19.70 22.98
C THR A 648 -19.12 19.33 21.64
N GLU A 649 -19.76 18.42 20.91
CA GLU A 649 -19.34 18.07 19.55
C GLU A 649 -19.35 19.32 18.67
N PRO A 650 -18.31 19.62 17.87
CA PRO A 650 -18.18 20.93 17.23
C PRO A 650 -19.32 21.28 16.28
N HIS A 651 -19.84 20.29 15.53
CA HIS A 651 -20.98 20.47 14.64
C HIS A 651 -22.34 20.65 15.38
N LEU A 652 -22.38 20.38 16.69
CA LEU A 652 -23.57 20.57 17.55
C LEU A 652 -23.48 21.82 18.43
N ALA A 653 -22.35 22.53 18.44
CA ALA A 653 -22.16 23.68 19.29
C ALA A 653 -23.02 24.87 18.82
N THR A 654 -23.86 25.41 19.70
CA THR A 654 -24.72 26.58 19.41
C THR A 654 -24.44 27.71 20.39
N GLY A 655 -24.16 28.93 19.90
CA GLY A 655 -23.87 30.10 20.74
C GLY A 655 -22.51 30.08 21.45
N SER A 656 -21.78 28.95 21.38
CA SER A 656 -20.40 28.79 21.83
C SER A 656 -19.39 28.75 20.67
N ILE A 657 -19.85 28.59 19.43
CA ILE A 657 -18.99 28.72 18.26
C ILE A 657 -18.76 30.19 17.93
N ASN A 658 -17.56 30.68 18.20
CA ASN A 658 -17.03 31.93 17.66
C ASN A 658 -16.15 31.70 16.41
N HIS A 659 -15.99 30.46 15.94
CA HIS A 659 -15.36 30.17 14.64
C HIS A 659 -16.07 29.04 13.87
N PRO A 660 -17.04 29.34 12.99
CA PRO A 660 -17.97 28.34 12.41
C PRO A 660 -17.31 27.25 11.55
N HIS A 661 -16.13 27.52 10.99
CA HIS A 661 -15.36 26.55 10.22
C HIS A 661 -14.39 25.75 11.08
N GLU A 662 -13.96 26.27 12.23
CA GLU A 662 -12.84 25.66 12.98
C GLU A 662 -13.27 25.14 14.36
N GLY A 663 -14.55 25.27 14.70
CA GLY A 663 -15.15 24.70 15.90
C GLY A 663 -14.98 25.53 17.17
N ASN A 664 -15.21 24.87 18.30
CA ASN A 664 -15.45 25.46 19.61
C ASN A 664 -14.34 25.19 20.65
N PHE A 665 -13.17 24.69 20.27
CA PHE A 665 -12.10 24.38 21.22
C PHE A 665 -10.72 24.64 20.62
N GLY A 666 -9.68 24.64 21.45
CA GLY A 666 -8.31 24.89 21.04
C GLY A 666 -8.03 26.37 20.76
N PHE A 667 -7.05 26.65 19.90
CA PHE A 667 -6.50 28.00 19.71
C PHE A 667 -6.48 28.42 18.24
N ASP A 668 -6.93 29.64 18.00
CA ASP A 668 -6.75 30.34 16.75
C ASP A 668 -5.52 31.25 16.84
N ILE A 669 -4.55 31.11 15.92
CA ILE A 669 -3.21 31.70 15.99
C ILE A 669 -2.91 32.54 14.75
N ASP A 670 -2.49 33.79 14.94
CA ASP A 670 -2.09 34.70 13.86
C ASP A 670 -0.57 34.84 13.72
N ASP A 671 0.18 35.04 14.82
CA ASP A 671 1.62 35.36 14.73
C ASP A 671 2.36 35.11 16.07
N ASN A 672 3.68 34.91 16.01
CA ASN A 672 4.61 34.90 17.15
C ASN A 672 4.08 34.22 18.44
N THR A 673 3.45 33.06 18.30
CA THR A 673 2.83 32.35 19.43
C THR A 673 3.65 31.13 19.82
N GLN A 674 3.76 30.86 21.13
CA GLN A 674 4.43 29.69 21.67
C GLN A 674 3.46 28.91 22.54
N ILE A 675 3.24 27.63 22.24
CA ILE A 675 2.41 26.73 23.05
C ILE A 675 3.21 25.48 23.35
N SER A 676 3.30 25.11 24.64
CA SER A 676 3.98 23.88 25.02
C SER A 676 3.39 23.08 26.17
N ASP A 677 3.71 21.79 26.18
CA ASP A 677 3.60 20.88 27.32
C ASP A 677 2.15 20.69 27.84
N LEU A 678 1.19 20.47 26.94
CA LEU A 678 -0.22 20.27 27.28
C LEU A 678 -0.93 19.32 26.29
N ALA A 679 -2.12 18.86 26.66
CA ALA A 679 -3.03 18.11 25.80
C ALA A 679 -4.29 18.93 25.44
N ILE A 680 -4.84 18.70 24.24
CA ILE A 680 -6.09 19.28 23.72
C ILE A 680 -6.96 18.15 23.18
N PHE A 681 -7.99 17.76 23.91
CA PHE A 681 -8.91 16.69 23.51
C PHE A 681 -10.23 17.25 23.02
N GLY A 682 -10.50 17.01 21.74
CA GLY A 682 -11.76 17.30 21.09
C GLY A 682 -12.87 16.35 21.55
N SER A 683 -14.04 16.55 20.98
CA SER A 683 -15.26 15.77 21.23
C SER A 683 -15.81 15.15 19.95
N GLY A 684 -15.05 15.20 18.84
CA GLY A 684 -15.50 14.78 17.52
C GLY A 684 -15.90 13.30 17.49
N ARG A 685 -16.95 13.00 16.72
CA ARG A 685 -17.46 11.64 16.48
C ARG A 685 -17.67 11.32 15.00
N ILE A 686 -17.56 12.34 14.16
CA ILE A 686 -17.65 12.34 12.69
C ILE A 686 -16.79 13.50 12.18
N ARG A 687 -16.39 13.46 10.89
CA ARG A 687 -15.60 14.52 10.24
C ARG A 687 -16.33 15.87 10.18
N GLY A 688 -17.65 15.85 10.08
CA GLY A 688 -18.52 17.03 9.98
C GLY A 688 -19.99 16.62 9.86
N GLY A 689 -20.91 17.57 10.01
CA GLY A 689 -22.34 17.30 9.89
C GLY A 689 -22.81 17.12 8.44
N PRO A 690 -23.95 16.45 8.21
CA PRO A 690 -24.50 16.23 6.85
C PRO A 690 -24.94 17.52 6.13
N ASP A 691 -24.97 18.66 6.84
CA ASP A 691 -25.24 19.99 6.33
C ASP A 691 -23.97 20.75 5.88
N GLY A 692 -22.80 20.11 5.93
CA GLY A 692 -21.52 20.71 5.58
C GLY A 692 -20.85 21.48 6.72
N SER A 693 -21.33 21.35 7.96
CA SER A 693 -20.66 21.89 9.15
C SER A 693 -19.34 21.15 9.43
N GLU A 694 -18.27 21.89 9.68
CA GLU A 694 -16.94 21.32 9.94
C GLU A 694 -16.81 20.78 11.39
N GLY A 695 -16.08 19.68 11.55
CA GLY A 695 -16.00 18.93 12.82
C GLY A 695 -15.00 19.47 13.87
N GLY A 696 -14.45 20.68 13.70
CA GLY A 696 -13.59 21.36 14.69
C GLY A 696 -12.08 21.05 14.62
N VAL A 697 -11.25 22.07 14.74
CA VAL A 697 -9.78 22.01 14.57
C VAL A 697 -9.09 22.27 15.91
N GLY A 698 -8.02 21.52 16.24
CA GLY A 698 -7.27 21.74 17.47
C GLY A 698 -6.52 23.08 17.50
N LEU A 699 -5.68 23.32 16.47
CA LEU A 699 -4.96 24.58 16.28
C LEU A 699 -5.15 25.07 14.85
N ASN A 700 -5.44 26.35 14.66
CA ASN A 700 -5.69 26.89 13.33
C ASN A 700 -5.24 28.34 13.19
N GLY A 701 -5.35 28.87 11.98
CA GLY A 701 -5.13 30.27 11.69
C GLY A 701 -3.91 30.50 10.82
N ARG A 702 -3.37 31.72 10.85
CA ARG A 702 -2.30 32.16 9.93
C ARG A 702 -0.91 31.71 10.37
N PHE A 703 -0.71 31.54 11.67
CA PHE A 703 0.55 31.21 12.36
C PHE A 703 1.72 32.20 12.18
N GLY A 704 1.76 32.98 11.08
CA GLY A 704 2.72 34.05 10.89
C GLY A 704 4.18 33.61 11.04
N LYS A 705 4.98 34.45 11.66
CA LYS A 705 6.42 34.25 11.90
C LYS A 705 6.67 33.87 13.35
N ASN A 706 7.79 33.19 13.58
CA ASN A 706 8.29 32.84 14.91
C ASN A 706 7.36 31.98 15.79
N THR A 707 6.23 31.50 15.27
CA THR A 707 5.36 30.59 16.00
C THR A 707 6.03 29.23 16.18
N LYS A 708 5.98 28.70 17.40
CA LYS A 708 6.59 27.42 17.77
C LYS A 708 5.68 26.66 18.73
N ILE A 709 5.27 25.47 18.33
CA ILE A 709 4.40 24.62 19.12
C ILE A 709 5.18 23.35 19.44
N SER A 710 5.31 23.03 20.72
CA SER A 710 6.16 21.92 21.15
C SER A 710 5.54 21.08 22.24
N ASN A 711 5.65 19.76 22.16
CA ASN A 711 5.13 18.86 23.18
C ASN A 711 3.61 19.04 23.43
N VAL A 712 2.81 19.07 22.35
CA VAL A 712 1.35 19.12 22.45
C VAL A 712 0.73 17.81 21.98
N TRP A 713 -0.21 17.27 22.77
CA TRP A 713 -0.99 16.08 22.43
C TRP A 713 -2.41 16.48 22.02
N ILE A 714 -2.84 16.15 20.79
CA ILE A 714 -4.18 16.46 20.28
C ILE A 714 -4.91 15.15 19.94
N GLU A 715 -6.14 14.99 20.42
CA GLU A 715 -7.01 13.84 20.11
C GLU A 715 -8.44 14.27 19.76
N HIS A 716 -9.15 13.42 19.02
CA HIS A 716 -10.59 13.52 18.74
C HIS A 716 -11.04 14.88 18.17
N ALA A 717 -10.11 15.61 17.54
CA ALA A 717 -10.40 16.75 16.69
C ALA A 717 -10.77 16.26 15.29
N ASN A 718 -11.47 17.09 14.50
CA ASN A 718 -11.57 16.82 13.07
C ASN A 718 -10.19 16.92 12.44
N VAL A 719 -9.55 18.09 12.53
CA VAL A 719 -8.17 18.29 12.12
C VAL A 719 -7.32 18.60 13.36
N GLY A 720 -6.13 18.01 13.47
CA GLY A 720 -5.20 18.35 14.54
C GLY A 720 -4.74 19.81 14.44
N VAL A 721 -4.13 20.16 13.30
CA VAL A 721 -3.68 21.51 12.98
C VAL A 721 -3.94 21.88 11.52
N TRP A 722 -4.58 23.02 11.29
CA TRP A 722 -4.75 23.60 9.95
C TRP A 722 -4.00 24.94 9.85
N VAL A 723 -2.88 24.95 9.14
CA VAL A 723 -2.04 26.15 8.97
C VAL A 723 -2.43 26.88 7.70
N GLY A 724 -2.71 28.17 7.85
CA GLY A 724 -3.07 29.07 6.77
C GLY A 724 -4.50 29.58 6.92
N ARG A 725 -4.74 30.73 6.30
CA ARG A 725 -6.08 31.26 6.07
C ARG A 725 -6.14 31.86 4.69
N ASP A 726 -7.28 31.70 4.04
CA ASP A 726 -7.51 32.24 2.70
C ASP A 726 -7.35 33.76 2.70
N TYR A 727 -6.78 34.29 1.62
CA TYR A 727 -6.51 35.73 1.51
C TYR A 727 -7.77 36.60 1.61
N ASP A 728 -8.91 36.10 1.13
CA ASP A 728 -10.19 36.81 1.15
C ASP A 728 -10.85 36.88 2.53
N ASN A 729 -10.34 36.13 3.52
CA ASN A 729 -10.86 36.16 4.89
C ASN A 729 -10.76 37.55 5.52
N ILE A 730 -9.53 38.05 5.75
CA ILE A 730 -9.24 39.42 6.18
C ILE A 730 -7.94 39.85 5.48
N PRO A 731 -8.00 40.50 4.30
CA PRO A 731 -6.83 40.83 3.49
C PRO A 731 -5.73 41.64 4.20
N ASP A 732 -6.12 42.54 5.12
CA ASP A 732 -5.21 43.37 5.91
C ASP A 732 -4.33 42.56 6.87
N LEU A 733 -4.76 41.33 7.20
CA LEU A 733 -4.05 40.41 8.07
C LEU A 733 -3.33 39.31 7.29
N TRP A 734 -3.18 39.44 5.96
CA TRP A 734 -2.41 38.47 5.17
C TRP A 734 -0.99 38.30 5.73
N GLY A 735 -0.68 37.08 6.15
CA GLY A 735 0.57 36.74 6.82
C GLY A 735 0.75 35.23 6.86
N PRO A 736 1.22 34.61 5.78
CA PRO A 736 1.40 33.16 5.73
C PRO A 736 2.46 32.72 6.73
N ALA A 737 2.35 31.47 7.19
CA ALA A 737 3.32 30.89 8.10
C ALA A 737 4.73 30.88 7.46
N ASP A 738 5.72 31.39 8.19
CA ASP A 738 7.10 31.52 7.72
C ASP A 738 8.06 31.22 8.88
N GLY A 739 8.76 30.07 8.80
CA GLY A 739 9.62 29.59 9.88
C GLY A 739 8.88 28.90 11.04
N LEU A 740 7.63 28.45 10.81
CA LEU A 740 6.81 27.75 11.80
C LEU A 740 7.43 26.41 12.19
N GLN A 741 7.38 26.08 13.48
CA GLN A 741 7.91 24.81 13.99
C GLN A 741 6.89 24.07 14.84
N PHE A 742 6.66 22.81 14.51
CA PHE A 742 5.98 21.82 15.35
C PHE A 742 6.96 20.74 15.75
N THR A 743 7.11 20.48 17.05
CA THR A 743 8.02 19.44 17.55
C THR A 743 7.46 18.66 18.72
N GLY A 744 7.73 17.35 18.78
CA GLY A 744 7.22 16.53 19.88
C GLY A 744 5.69 16.47 19.91
N MET A 745 5.02 16.67 18.77
CA MET A 745 3.56 16.58 18.72
C MET A 745 3.12 15.13 18.87
N ARG A 746 1.99 14.89 19.54
CA ARG A 746 1.25 13.62 19.50
C ARG A 746 -0.13 13.92 18.92
N VAL A 747 -0.40 13.59 17.67
CA VAL A 747 -1.72 13.82 17.05
C VAL A 747 -2.38 12.48 16.79
N ARG A 748 -3.48 12.19 17.48
CA ARG A 748 -4.11 10.87 17.42
C ARG A 748 -5.62 10.96 17.16
N ASP A 749 -6.15 9.92 16.54
CA ASP A 749 -7.59 9.66 16.43
C ASP A 749 -8.41 10.83 15.84
N THR A 750 -7.83 11.57 14.88
CA THR A 750 -8.50 12.66 14.17
C THR A 750 -9.46 12.15 13.09
N TYR A 751 -10.43 12.98 12.69
CA TYR A 751 -11.41 12.63 11.64
C TYR A 751 -11.01 13.09 10.23
N ALA A 752 -9.99 13.94 10.14
CA ALA A 752 -9.33 14.43 8.96
C ALA A 752 -7.81 14.52 9.22
N ASP A 753 -7.14 15.52 8.65
CA ASP A 753 -5.69 15.67 8.65
C ASP A 753 -5.09 15.75 10.08
N GLY A 754 -3.85 15.30 10.20
CA GLY A 754 -3.05 15.54 11.40
C GLY A 754 -2.54 16.99 11.45
N ILE A 755 -1.62 17.35 10.55
CA ILE A 755 -1.15 18.73 10.34
C ILE A 755 -1.10 19.04 8.83
N ASN A 756 -1.85 20.06 8.40
CA ASN A 756 -1.82 20.55 7.02
C ASN A 756 -1.18 21.95 6.94
N LEU A 757 -0.12 22.08 6.13
CA LEU A 757 0.58 23.32 5.84
C LEU A 757 0.07 23.94 4.53
N SER A 758 -0.71 25.02 4.61
CA SER A 758 -1.40 25.59 3.45
C SER A 758 -1.22 27.10 3.29
N ASN A 759 -1.92 27.73 2.34
CA ASN A 759 -1.95 29.17 2.04
C ASN A 759 -0.56 29.85 1.97
N GLY A 760 0.40 29.24 1.27
CA GLY A 760 1.74 29.82 1.10
C GLY A 760 2.68 29.66 2.31
N THR A 761 2.37 28.72 3.21
CA THR A 761 3.27 28.30 4.30
C THR A 761 4.65 27.94 3.75
N ARG A 762 5.70 28.47 4.37
CA ARG A 762 7.07 28.35 3.89
C ARG A 762 8.10 28.24 4.99
N ASN A 763 9.29 27.73 4.67
CA ASN A 763 10.42 27.57 5.62
C ASN A 763 10.03 26.85 6.93
N SER A 764 8.96 26.05 6.91
CA SER A 764 8.32 25.53 8.11
C SER A 764 8.63 24.06 8.32
N LYS A 765 8.53 23.57 9.55
CA LYS A 765 8.94 22.20 9.89
C LYS A 765 8.02 21.52 10.89
N VAL A 766 7.61 20.30 10.59
CA VAL A 766 7.07 19.34 11.57
C VAL A 766 8.11 18.26 11.80
N PHE A 767 8.55 18.09 13.04
CA PHE A 767 9.61 17.14 13.33
C PHE A 767 9.49 16.45 14.67
N ASN A 768 10.14 15.30 14.79
CA ASN A 768 10.19 14.53 16.04
C ASN A 768 8.80 14.32 16.65
N SER A 769 7.79 14.06 15.80
CA SER A 769 6.38 14.02 16.17
C SER A 769 5.73 12.69 15.78
N THR A 770 4.71 12.28 16.53
CA THR A 770 4.00 11.01 16.33
C THR A 770 2.55 11.24 15.93
N PHE A 771 2.11 10.48 14.93
CA PHE A 771 0.76 10.53 14.39
C PHE A 771 0.17 9.12 14.42
N ARG A 772 -1.08 8.98 14.89
CA ARG A 772 -1.76 7.69 14.86
C ARG A 772 -3.25 7.81 14.57
N THR A 773 -3.82 6.94 13.74
CA THR A 773 -5.28 6.94 13.45
C THR A 773 -5.81 8.29 12.92
N THR A 774 -5.09 8.95 12.01
CA THR A 774 -5.60 10.18 11.36
C THR A 774 -6.64 9.85 10.28
N GLY A 775 -7.60 10.75 10.08
CA GLY A 775 -8.74 10.54 9.17
C GLY A 775 -8.65 11.18 7.79
N ASP A 776 -7.49 11.73 7.52
CA ASP A 776 -6.98 12.13 6.22
C ASP A 776 -5.45 12.09 6.33
N ASP A 777 -4.76 12.78 5.43
CA ASP A 777 -3.31 12.93 5.45
C ASP A 777 -2.77 13.27 6.85
N ALA A 778 -1.93 12.40 7.41
CA ALA A 778 -1.37 12.68 8.74
C ALA A 778 -0.49 13.94 8.72
N LEU A 779 0.24 14.14 7.63
CA LEU A 779 1.02 15.34 7.34
C LEU A 779 0.80 15.76 5.89
N ALA A 780 0.41 17.01 5.66
CA ALA A 780 0.19 17.53 4.32
C ALA A 780 0.86 18.88 4.09
N VAL A 781 1.40 19.09 2.89
CA VAL A 781 1.59 20.43 2.33
C VAL A 781 0.57 20.61 1.23
N TRP A 782 -0.34 21.58 1.36
CA TRP A 782 -1.24 21.97 0.29
C TRP A 782 -0.91 23.39 -0.19
N ALA A 783 -0.15 23.49 -1.29
CA ALA A 783 0.19 24.77 -1.91
C ALA A 783 -1.02 25.35 -2.67
N ASN A 784 -2.12 25.62 -1.97
CA ASN A 784 -3.37 26.08 -2.57
C ASN A 784 -3.25 27.48 -3.19
N LYS A 785 -4.21 27.83 -4.05
CA LYS A 785 -4.24 29.11 -4.79
C LYS A 785 -4.90 30.27 -4.02
N TYR A 786 -5.41 30.04 -2.82
CA TYR A 786 -6.14 31.02 -2.01
C TYR A 786 -5.18 31.95 -1.25
N VAL A 787 -4.28 32.56 -2.01
CA VAL A 787 -3.18 33.39 -1.53
C VAL A 787 -3.23 34.78 -2.17
N LYS A 788 -2.53 35.76 -1.58
CA LYS A 788 -2.52 37.14 -2.08
C LYS A 788 -1.97 37.25 -3.50
N ASN A 789 -0.87 36.57 -3.81
CA ASN A 789 -0.29 36.53 -5.14
C ASN A 789 0.21 35.12 -5.47
N THR A 790 -0.47 34.42 -6.37
CA THR A 790 -0.16 33.04 -6.78
C THR A 790 1.21 32.86 -7.44
N SER A 791 1.89 33.94 -7.83
CA SER A 791 3.26 33.90 -8.38
C SER A 791 4.35 34.09 -7.32
N VAL A 792 4.00 34.44 -6.07
CA VAL A 792 4.96 34.78 -5.00
C VAL A 792 4.68 33.99 -3.71
N ASP A 793 3.40 33.80 -3.38
CA ASP A 793 2.95 33.14 -2.15
C ASP A 793 2.73 31.63 -2.35
N ILE A 794 3.67 30.99 -3.04
CA ILE A 794 3.68 29.53 -3.25
C ILE A 794 4.22 28.87 -1.98
N GLY A 795 3.64 27.76 -1.52
CA GLY A 795 4.18 27.01 -0.38
C GLY A 795 5.54 26.38 -0.74
N HIS A 796 6.58 26.63 0.06
CA HIS A 796 7.93 26.16 -0.27
C HIS A 796 8.87 25.95 0.91
N ASP A 797 9.92 25.15 0.72
CA ASP A 797 10.97 24.87 1.71
C ASP A 797 10.44 24.35 3.05
N ASN A 798 9.30 23.64 3.02
CA ASN A 798 8.75 22.99 4.19
C ASN A 798 9.40 21.61 4.40
N SER A 799 9.46 21.15 5.65
CA SER A 799 10.06 19.85 5.97
C SER A 799 9.27 19.03 6.96
N PHE A 800 9.09 17.76 6.64
CA PHE A 800 8.60 16.72 7.55
C PHE A 800 9.76 15.80 7.87
N THR A 801 10.28 15.89 9.10
CA THR A 801 11.55 15.23 9.47
C THR A 801 11.45 14.44 10.77
N ASN A 802 11.93 13.19 10.78
CA ASN A 802 11.96 12.37 12.00
C ASN A 802 10.55 12.20 12.62
N ASN A 803 9.52 11.94 11.82
CA ASN A 803 8.17 11.68 12.32
C ASN A 803 7.83 10.18 12.24
N THR A 804 7.02 9.71 13.18
CA THR A 804 6.44 8.36 13.13
C THR A 804 4.94 8.47 12.89
N ILE A 805 4.47 7.95 11.77
CA ILE A 805 3.05 7.94 11.38
C ILE A 805 2.57 6.50 11.34
N GLN A 806 1.47 6.23 12.01
CA GLN A 806 0.88 4.90 12.11
C GLN A 806 -0.61 4.96 11.80
N LEU A 807 -1.12 3.99 11.04
CA LEU A 807 -2.55 3.73 10.98
C LEU A 807 -3.44 4.89 10.50
N PRO A 808 -3.08 5.77 9.54
CA PRO A 808 -4.08 6.63 8.90
C PRO A 808 -5.25 5.77 8.39
N TRP A 809 -6.45 6.01 8.93
CA TRP A 809 -7.63 5.22 8.56
C TRP A 809 -8.24 5.70 7.24
N ARG A 810 -7.79 6.84 6.73
CA ARG A 810 -8.07 7.34 5.39
C ARG A 810 -6.92 8.20 4.87
N ALA A 811 -6.76 8.23 3.54
CA ALA A 811 -5.74 9.00 2.83
C ALA A 811 -4.32 8.62 3.25
N THR A 812 -3.36 9.55 3.20
CA THR A 812 -1.93 9.21 3.22
C THR A 812 -1.30 9.30 4.60
N GLY A 813 -0.08 8.74 4.71
CA GLY A 813 0.81 9.12 5.79
C GLY A 813 1.35 10.55 5.61
N ILE A 814 1.95 10.83 4.46
CA ILE A 814 2.52 12.14 4.12
C ILE A 814 2.16 12.52 2.69
N ALA A 815 1.55 13.70 2.50
CA ALA A 815 1.23 14.24 1.19
C ALA A 815 1.90 15.60 0.92
N VAL A 816 2.27 15.83 -0.34
CA VAL A 816 2.61 17.16 -0.84
C VAL A 816 1.82 17.40 -2.12
N TYR A 817 1.07 18.50 -2.13
CA TYR A 817 0.28 18.97 -3.25
C TYR A 817 0.84 20.31 -3.74
N GLY A 818 1.72 20.24 -4.74
CA GLY A 818 2.35 21.41 -5.36
C GLY A 818 3.50 22.03 -4.55
N GLY A 819 3.90 23.24 -4.96
CA GLY A 819 4.97 23.99 -4.31
C GLY A 819 6.39 23.55 -4.70
N TYR A 820 7.40 24.00 -3.95
CA TYR A 820 8.81 23.68 -4.27
C TYR A 820 9.71 23.59 -3.03
N GLY A 821 10.86 22.93 -3.14
CA GLY A 821 11.84 22.87 -2.04
C GLY A 821 11.41 22.01 -0.84
N ASN A 822 10.26 21.36 -0.91
CA ASN A 822 9.70 20.56 0.18
C ASN A 822 10.51 19.28 0.41
N LYS A 823 10.61 18.86 1.68
CA LYS A 823 11.42 17.71 2.11
C LYS A 823 10.63 16.75 3.01
N ILE A 824 10.72 15.46 2.72
CA ILE A 824 10.17 14.36 3.50
C ILE A 824 11.33 13.46 3.88
N GLU A 825 11.85 13.62 5.10
CA GLU A 825 13.13 13.04 5.51
C GLU A 825 13.02 12.23 6.79
N ASN A 826 13.66 11.05 6.84
CA ASN A 826 13.81 10.28 8.09
C ASN A 826 12.48 9.90 8.76
N ASN A 827 11.38 9.72 8.03
CA ASN A 827 10.09 9.36 8.63
C ASN A 827 9.89 7.83 8.65
N LEU A 828 9.07 7.36 9.59
CA LEU A 828 8.51 6.02 9.58
C LEU A 828 7.02 6.14 9.30
N VAL A 829 6.52 5.39 8.31
CA VAL A 829 5.09 5.34 7.98
C VAL A 829 4.64 3.89 8.03
N TYR A 830 3.61 3.61 8.81
CA TYR A 830 3.08 2.27 9.02
C TYR A 830 1.58 2.22 8.70
N ASP A 831 1.17 1.14 8.04
CA ASP A 831 -0.21 0.65 8.09
C ASP A 831 -1.30 1.63 7.61
N THR A 832 -1.06 2.38 6.53
CA THR A 832 -2.12 3.21 5.91
C THR A 832 -3.27 2.32 5.41
N ALA A 833 -4.52 2.68 5.68
CA ALA A 833 -5.65 1.79 5.42
C ALA A 833 -5.97 1.62 3.92
N ASN A 834 -5.95 2.71 3.15
CA ASN A 834 -6.51 2.73 1.79
C ASN A 834 -5.70 3.53 0.76
N TYR A 835 -4.72 4.31 1.19
CA TYR A 835 -3.93 5.23 0.36
C TYR A 835 -2.42 5.06 0.62
N PRO A 836 -1.55 5.72 -0.16
CA PRO A 836 -0.10 5.61 -0.02
C PRO A 836 0.43 6.01 1.35
N GLY A 837 1.60 5.48 1.71
CA GLY A 837 2.37 5.99 2.83
C GLY A 837 2.89 7.41 2.54
N ILE A 838 3.39 7.64 1.32
CA ILE A 838 3.82 8.95 0.84
C ILE A 838 3.22 9.24 -0.54
N MET A 839 2.70 10.45 -0.75
CA MET A 839 2.12 10.88 -2.02
C MET A 839 2.59 12.26 -2.47
N LEU A 840 2.93 12.39 -3.76
CA LEU A 840 3.05 13.68 -4.44
C LEU A 840 1.93 13.75 -5.48
N ALA A 841 1.06 14.76 -5.41
CA ALA A 841 -0.09 14.80 -6.31
C ALA A 841 -0.57 16.22 -6.69
N THR A 842 -1.35 16.29 -7.78
CA THR A 842 -1.91 17.56 -8.31
C THR A 842 -3.44 17.56 -8.37
N ASP A 843 -4.10 16.56 -7.80
CA ASP A 843 -5.56 16.37 -7.79
C ASP A 843 -6.34 17.30 -6.83
N HIS A 844 -5.66 18.13 -6.04
CA HIS A 844 -6.26 19.13 -5.13
C HIS A 844 -6.12 20.58 -5.60
N ASP A 845 -6.09 20.81 -6.91
CA ASP A 845 -5.95 22.13 -7.55
C ASP A 845 -4.81 23.00 -6.95
N PRO A 846 -3.58 22.46 -6.76
CA PRO A 846 -2.51 23.21 -6.14
C PRO A 846 -1.85 24.18 -7.13
N LEU A 847 -1.13 25.16 -6.58
CA LEU A 847 -0.09 25.87 -7.32
C LEU A 847 0.98 24.88 -7.78
N PRO A 848 1.52 25.01 -9.01
CA PRO A 848 2.33 23.96 -9.62
C PRO A 848 3.56 23.55 -8.80
N PHE A 849 3.96 22.30 -8.95
CA PHE A 849 5.29 21.88 -8.53
C PHE A 849 6.35 22.63 -9.32
N SER A 850 7.40 23.06 -8.63
CA SER A 850 8.63 23.56 -9.25
C SER A 850 9.84 23.19 -8.38
N GLY A 851 11.05 23.41 -8.90
CA GLY A 851 12.26 23.08 -8.15
C GLY A 851 12.36 21.61 -7.74
N GLN A 852 13.04 21.33 -6.63
CA GLN A 852 13.23 19.96 -6.13
C GLN A 852 12.21 19.64 -5.01
N THR A 853 11.62 18.45 -5.06
CA THR A 853 11.01 17.80 -3.88
C THR A 853 11.87 16.61 -3.47
N LEU A 854 12.33 16.58 -2.22
CA LEU A 854 13.22 15.53 -1.70
C LEU A 854 12.46 14.56 -0.80
N ILE A 855 12.47 13.28 -1.16
CA ILE A 855 12.01 12.17 -0.32
C ILE A 855 13.25 11.34 0.02
N ALA A 856 13.74 11.44 1.26
CA ALA A 856 14.99 10.79 1.64
C ALA A 856 14.91 10.04 2.96
N ASN A 857 15.54 8.88 3.00
CA ASN A 857 15.74 8.14 4.24
C ASN A 857 14.44 7.80 5.00
N ASN A 858 13.35 7.49 4.31
CA ASN A 858 12.10 7.08 4.96
C ASN A 858 12.00 5.55 5.04
N ALA A 859 11.18 5.03 5.95
CA ALA A 859 10.75 3.64 5.94
C ALA A 859 9.23 3.58 5.85
N ILE A 860 8.71 2.81 4.90
CA ILE A 860 7.28 2.69 4.64
C ILE A 860 6.90 1.23 4.78
N TYR A 861 6.05 0.91 5.75
CA TYR A 861 5.65 -0.45 6.08
C TYR A 861 4.17 -0.62 5.85
N ARG A 862 3.82 -1.66 5.08
CA ARG A 862 2.43 -2.10 4.95
C ARG A 862 1.50 -0.99 4.49
N SER A 863 1.99 -0.08 3.66
CA SER A 863 1.22 1.05 3.13
C SER A 863 0.74 0.79 1.70
N GLY A 864 -0.11 1.68 1.21
CA GLY A 864 -0.89 1.49 0.00
C GLY A 864 -2.20 0.76 0.33
N GLY A 865 -3.11 0.75 -0.63
CA GLY A 865 -4.45 0.18 -0.44
C GLY A 865 -5.33 0.44 -1.65
N ALA A 866 -6.60 0.09 -1.52
CA ALA A 866 -7.60 0.36 -2.55
C ALA A 866 -8.60 1.41 -2.05
N PHE A 867 -9.03 2.29 -2.95
CA PHE A 867 -9.99 3.35 -2.66
C PHE A 867 -10.90 3.58 -3.86
N TRP A 868 -12.00 4.31 -3.65
CA TRP A 868 -13.05 4.56 -4.65
C TRP A 868 -13.85 3.29 -4.96
N ASN A 869 -14.44 2.67 -3.93
CA ASN A 869 -15.10 1.36 -3.99
C ASN A 869 -14.15 0.25 -4.47
N GLU A 870 -12.88 0.36 -4.08
CA GLU A 870 -11.79 -0.54 -4.48
C GLU A 870 -11.44 -0.50 -5.97
N ASP A 871 -12.00 0.44 -6.74
CA ASP A 871 -11.73 0.59 -8.18
C ASP A 871 -10.29 1.08 -8.47
N GLN A 872 -9.63 1.71 -7.49
CA GLN A 872 -8.29 2.25 -7.63
C GLN A 872 -7.33 1.75 -6.58
N GLU A 873 -6.25 1.15 -7.05
CA GLU A 873 -5.14 0.65 -6.23
C GLU A 873 -4.03 1.70 -6.13
N PHE A 874 -3.44 1.79 -4.94
CA PHE A 874 -2.36 2.72 -4.60
C PHE A 874 -1.16 1.98 -4.03
N GLY A 875 0.03 2.32 -4.53
CA GLY A 875 1.29 1.83 -3.99
C GLY A 875 1.71 2.53 -2.69
N ALA A 876 2.74 2.02 -2.04
CA ALA A 876 3.27 2.58 -0.79
C ALA A 876 3.82 4.01 -0.95
N LEU A 877 4.45 4.32 -2.10
CA LEU A 877 4.83 5.67 -2.50
C LEU A 877 4.24 5.97 -3.88
N THR A 878 3.39 6.98 -3.99
CA THR A 878 2.67 7.28 -5.25
C THR A 878 2.97 8.69 -5.75
N LEU A 879 3.25 8.80 -7.06
CA LEU A 879 3.37 10.07 -7.78
C LEU A 879 2.18 10.18 -8.75
N PHE A 880 1.28 11.12 -8.49
CA PHE A 880 0.04 11.30 -9.24
C PHE A 880 -0.07 12.69 -9.86
N ALA A 881 0.51 12.84 -11.06
CA ALA A 881 0.35 14.03 -11.89
C ALA A 881 -1.05 14.07 -12.53
N ALA A 882 -2.09 14.33 -11.73
CA ALA A 882 -3.49 14.27 -12.13
C ALA A 882 -3.85 15.25 -13.25
N ASN A 883 -3.38 16.49 -13.17
CA ASN A 883 -3.66 17.56 -14.14
C ASN A 883 -2.45 18.47 -14.42
N LEU A 884 -1.51 18.59 -13.48
CA LEU A 884 -0.28 19.37 -13.59
C LEU A 884 0.96 18.47 -13.47
N ASP A 885 2.08 18.93 -14.04
CA ASP A 885 3.36 18.23 -13.99
C ASP A 885 3.96 18.18 -12.56
N ILE A 886 4.74 17.14 -12.29
CA ILE A 886 5.51 16.97 -11.04
C ILE A 886 7.01 16.78 -11.39
N PRO A 887 7.75 17.87 -11.65
CA PRO A 887 9.19 17.81 -11.95
C PRO A 887 10.06 17.75 -10.69
N GLY A 888 11.34 17.39 -10.87
CA GLY A 888 12.39 17.61 -9.87
C GLY A 888 12.31 16.70 -8.64
N VAL A 889 11.71 15.52 -8.78
CA VAL A 889 11.57 14.58 -7.65
C VAL A 889 12.87 13.79 -7.46
N VAL A 890 13.38 13.79 -6.22
CA VAL A 890 14.50 12.96 -5.79
C VAL A 890 14.02 12.04 -4.68
N ILE A 891 14.12 10.74 -4.90
CA ILE A 891 13.83 9.68 -3.92
C ILE A 891 15.15 8.98 -3.60
N ARG A 892 15.56 8.94 -2.34
CA ARG A 892 16.78 8.20 -1.98
C ARG A 892 16.78 7.58 -0.60
N ASP A 893 17.63 6.58 -0.42
CA ASP A 893 17.92 5.96 0.87
C ASP A 893 16.65 5.44 1.59
N THR A 894 15.58 5.16 0.84
CA THR A 894 14.23 4.86 1.36
C THR A 894 13.94 3.38 1.28
N GLU A 895 13.27 2.85 2.30
CA GLU A 895 12.89 1.43 2.35
C GLU A 895 11.37 1.30 2.32
N ILE A 896 10.88 0.34 1.54
CA ILE A 896 9.46 0.00 1.43
C ILE A 896 9.33 -1.50 1.72
N HIS A 897 8.47 -1.86 2.66
CA HIS A 897 8.30 -3.23 3.11
C HIS A 897 6.82 -3.60 3.13
N ASP A 898 6.49 -4.75 2.56
CA ASP A 898 5.18 -5.40 2.69
C ASP A 898 4.03 -4.52 2.17
N SER A 899 4.22 -3.75 1.08
CA SER A 899 3.18 -2.86 0.52
C SER A 899 1.93 -3.64 0.11
N THR A 900 0.76 -3.02 0.24
CA THR A 900 -0.52 -3.67 -0.13
C THR A 900 -0.55 -3.97 -1.63
N TYR A 901 -0.21 -2.97 -2.45
CA TYR A 901 -0.03 -3.10 -3.89
C TYR A 901 1.42 -2.81 -4.25
N ASP A 902 1.67 -1.79 -5.06
CA ASP A 902 3.00 -1.47 -5.56
C ASP A 902 3.91 -0.87 -4.49
N GLY A 903 5.23 -0.95 -4.70
CA GLY A 903 6.20 -0.22 -3.89
C GLY A 903 6.18 1.27 -4.25
N ILE A 904 6.72 1.61 -5.43
CA ILE A 904 6.67 2.96 -6.01
C ILE A 904 5.74 2.95 -7.22
N GLN A 905 4.73 3.82 -7.23
CA GLN A 905 3.71 3.90 -8.28
C GLN A 905 3.76 5.25 -9.01
N PHE A 906 3.97 5.23 -10.32
CA PHE A 906 3.71 6.36 -11.21
C PHE A 906 2.29 6.23 -11.78
N LYS A 907 1.36 6.96 -11.18
CA LYS A 907 -0.08 6.82 -11.44
C LYS A 907 -0.49 7.51 -12.74
N THR A 908 -1.48 6.94 -13.43
CA THR A 908 -2.09 7.50 -14.64
C THR A 908 -2.65 8.89 -14.37
N GLY A 909 -2.34 9.89 -15.21
CA GLY A 909 -2.84 11.25 -15.04
C GLY A 909 -2.60 12.19 -16.22
N GLY A 910 -3.20 13.38 -16.13
CA GLY A 910 -3.21 14.45 -17.13
C GLY A 910 -1.95 15.33 -17.17
N GLY A 911 -1.04 15.20 -16.20
CA GLY A 911 0.31 15.78 -16.23
C GLY A 911 1.42 14.76 -16.56
N THR A 912 2.67 15.19 -16.41
CA THR A 912 3.90 14.40 -16.58
C THR A 912 4.75 14.42 -15.32
N VAL A 913 5.53 13.35 -15.09
CA VAL A 913 6.48 13.25 -13.96
C VAL A 913 7.91 13.05 -14.52
N PRO A 914 8.59 14.12 -14.96
CA PRO A 914 9.88 14.00 -15.64
C PRO A 914 11.08 13.93 -14.68
N ASP A 915 12.12 13.20 -15.11
CA ASP A 915 13.45 13.12 -14.46
C ASP A 915 13.42 12.78 -12.95
N VAL A 916 12.61 11.78 -12.58
CA VAL A 916 12.62 11.27 -11.20
C VAL A 916 13.92 10.51 -10.95
N ARG A 917 14.66 10.89 -9.91
CA ARG A 917 15.93 10.23 -9.55
C ARG A 917 15.71 9.38 -8.31
N ILE A 918 15.85 8.06 -8.47
CA ILE A 918 15.66 7.08 -7.41
C ILE A 918 16.99 6.40 -7.12
N SER A 919 17.52 6.54 -5.90
CA SER A 919 18.78 5.89 -5.54
C SER A 919 18.83 5.29 -4.14
N ASN A 920 19.55 4.18 -3.99
CA ASN A 920 19.69 3.47 -2.69
C ASN A 920 18.33 3.13 -2.06
N VAL A 921 17.38 2.66 -2.87
CA VAL A 921 16.04 2.29 -2.40
C VAL A 921 15.93 0.77 -2.32
N SER A 922 15.37 0.24 -1.23
CA SER A 922 15.00 -1.17 -1.14
C SER A 922 13.49 -1.32 -1.08
N ILE A 923 12.93 -2.19 -1.91
CA ILE A 923 11.50 -2.53 -1.92
C ILE A 923 11.40 -4.03 -1.70
N ASP A 924 10.79 -4.44 -0.60
CA ASP A 924 10.54 -5.85 -0.33
C ASP A 924 9.04 -6.11 -0.19
N LYS A 925 8.59 -7.18 -0.84
CA LYS A 925 7.25 -7.75 -0.66
C LYS A 925 6.10 -6.81 -1.05
N SER A 926 6.01 -6.46 -2.33
CA SER A 926 4.80 -5.85 -2.90
C SER A 926 3.71 -6.92 -3.07
N ASN A 927 2.77 -7.03 -2.13
CA ASN A 927 1.89 -8.20 -2.01
C ASN A 927 0.99 -8.45 -3.22
N ASN A 928 0.42 -7.39 -3.78
CA ASN A 928 -0.50 -7.48 -4.92
C ASN A 928 -0.06 -6.60 -6.10
N GLY A 929 1.20 -6.15 -6.12
CA GLY A 929 1.71 -5.20 -7.10
C GLY A 929 3.17 -5.40 -7.46
N ALA A 930 3.72 -4.42 -8.17
CA ALA A 930 5.11 -4.40 -8.61
C ALA A 930 6.01 -3.74 -7.56
N GLY A 931 7.33 -3.93 -7.68
CA GLY A 931 8.27 -3.09 -6.94
C GLY A 931 8.14 -1.63 -7.35
N VAL A 932 8.32 -1.38 -8.64
CA VAL A 932 8.12 -0.07 -9.29
C VAL A 932 7.14 -0.23 -10.45
N LEU A 933 6.02 0.48 -10.40
CA LEU A 933 4.97 0.45 -11.43
C LEU A 933 4.89 1.78 -12.19
N ALA A 934 4.94 1.72 -13.51
CA ALA A 934 4.41 2.79 -14.37
C ALA A 934 3.07 2.36 -14.97
N MET A 935 1.99 3.03 -14.57
CA MET A 935 0.64 2.71 -15.02
C MET A 935 0.42 3.09 -16.49
N SER A 936 -0.60 2.49 -17.11
CA SER A 936 -1.05 2.83 -18.47
C SER A 936 -1.36 4.33 -18.56
N GLY A 937 -0.89 5.02 -19.59
CA GLY A 937 -1.08 6.47 -19.72
C GLY A 937 -0.21 7.34 -18.80
N ALA A 938 0.59 6.79 -17.88
CA ALA A 938 1.61 7.57 -17.18
C ALA A 938 2.66 8.12 -18.18
N ARG A 939 3.17 9.33 -17.91
CA ARG A 939 4.10 10.05 -18.78
C ARG A 939 5.22 10.68 -17.97
N GLY A 940 6.44 10.65 -18.49
CA GLY A 940 7.63 11.15 -17.80
C GLY A 940 8.79 10.17 -17.86
N SER A 941 9.71 10.27 -16.90
CA SER A 941 10.88 9.40 -16.82
C SER A 941 11.38 9.22 -15.39
N ALA A 942 11.96 8.06 -15.11
CA ALA A 942 12.70 7.80 -13.88
C ALA A 942 14.03 7.10 -14.16
N THR A 943 15.05 7.44 -13.37
CA THR A 943 16.35 6.77 -13.33
C THR A 943 16.54 6.11 -11.97
N LEU A 944 16.84 4.82 -11.99
CA LEU A 944 17.03 3.97 -10.82
C LEU A 944 18.52 3.64 -10.69
N SER A 945 19.13 3.95 -9.55
CA SER A 945 20.54 3.67 -9.28
C SER A 945 20.68 2.97 -7.92
N ASN A 946 21.21 1.75 -7.86
CA ASN A 946 21.26 0.97 -6.61
C ASN A 946 19.86 0.80 -5.97
N VAL A 947 18.88 0.37 -6.78
CA VAL A 947 17.53 0.03 -6.30
C VAL A 947 17.43 -1.49 -6.23
N THR A 948 17.09 -2.02 -5.07
CA THR A 948 16.88 -3.46 -4.86
C THR A 948 15.38 -3.70 -4.72
N VAL A 949 14.85 -4.64 -5.50
CA VAL A 949 13.47 -5.11 -5.36
C VAL A 949 13.50 -6.61 -5.09
N THR A 950 12.73 -7.06 -4.09
CA THR A 950 12.58 -8.47 -3.75
C THR A 950 11.11 -8.80 -3.47
N ASN A 951 10.69 -10.02 -3.81
CA ASN A 951 9.40 -10.60 -3.41
C ASN A 951 8.14 -9.82 -3.87
N SER A 952 8.21 -9.04 -4.96
CA SER A 952 7.04 -8.35 -5.53
C SER A 952 6.19 -9.28 -6.41
N ALA A 953 4.86 -9.25 -6.25
CA ALA A 953 3.96 -10.22 -6.87
C ALA A 953 3.87 -10.12 -8.40
N THR A 954 3.97 -8.92 -8.97
CA THR A 954 3.79 -8.72 -10.43
C THR A 954 5.09 -8.37 -11.16
N GLY A 955 6.21 -8.31 -10.45
CA GLY A 955 7.56 -8.08 -10.99
C GLY A 955 8.27 -6.87 -10.36
N ASP A 956 9.58 -6.78 -10.61
CA ASP A 956 10.42 -5.78 -9.95
C ASP A 956 10.17 -4.36 -10.50
N VAL A 957 10.18 -4.23 -11.83
CA VAL A 957 9.93 -2.98 -12.55
C VAL A 957 8.95 -3.27 -13.68
N VAL A 958 7.73 -2.73 -13.56
CA VAL A 958 6.62 -3.02 -14.47
C VAL A 958 6.18 -1.75 -15.19
N ARG A 959 6.03 -1.85 -16.51
CA ARG A 959 5.46 -0.81 -17.37
C ARG A 959 4.20 -1.36 -18.02
N GLN A 960 3.04 -0.82 -17.66
CA GLN A 960 1.78 -1.29 -18.22
C GLN A 960 1.64 -0.86 -19.70
N PRO A 961 0.97 -1.67 -20.54
CA PRO A 961 0.70 -1.30 -21.93
C PRO A 961 0.03 0.07 -22.04
N GLY A 962 0.49 0.89 -23.00
CA GLY A 962 -0.02 2.26 -23.21
C GLY A 962 0.66 3.34 -22.36
N THR A 963 1.60 3.00 -21.49
CA THR A 963 2.44 4.01 -20.80
C THR A 963 3.50 4.59 -21.74
N SER A 964 3.69 5.91 -21.71
CA SER A 964 4.85 6.56 -22.34
C SER A 964 5.96 6.87 -21.35
N PHE A 965 5.76 6.53 -20.07
CA PHE A 965 6.74 6.70 -19.01
C PHE A 965 7.95 5.79 -19.27
N THR A 966 9.16 6.32 -19.16
CA THR A 966 10.40 5.55 -19.31
C THR A 966 11.06 5.30 -17.96
N ILE A 967 11.59 4.09 -17.77
CA ILE A 967 12.34 3.72 -16.57
C ILE A 967 13.70 3.22 -17.04
N THR A 968 14.77 3.84 -16.53
CA THR A 968 16.15 3.45 -16.84
C THR A 968 16.83 2.98 -15.56
N THR A 969 17.46 1.79 -15.60
CA THR A 969 18.26 1.25 -14.50
C THR A 969 19.75 1.50 -14.77
N GLN A 970 20.50 1.87 -13.73
CA GLN A 970 21.94 2.15 -13.76
C GLN A 970 22.70 1.31 -12.74
#